data_AF-A0A947R3A6-F1
#
_entry.id   AF-A0A947R3A6-F1
#
_cell.length_a   1.000
_cell.length_b   1.000
_cell.length_c   1.000
_cell.angle_alpha   90.00
_cell.angle_beta   90.00
_cell.angle_gamma   90.00
#
_symmetry.space_group_name_H-M   'P 1'
#
loop_
_entity.id
_entity.type
_entity.pdbx_description
1 polymer ?
#
loop_
_entity_poly.entity_id
_entity_poly.type
_entity_poly.pdbx_seq_one_letter_code
_entity_poly.pdbx_strand_id
1 'polypeptide(L)'
;MSVHEKVIITSCPSCHFSNETSDVNIDHRITCNQCGHIFDAVKFDKSVLMHTFCKIAVQNQLLDENQLEKAIAAGKAEKHQGQEIILADILVEKGMLSESDKTRLFTAAVRKLNKKFADFAIAKNYISKDNAEEALLRQAEDFKAGKLTLISDILIKDNMLNYEQLETIHQEFQKRKSKPSFPSNDEIYDKSGALPLVGLIAVDKNIITRKQLEEILAEKKQAEQQGQFKYFEDILVEKGIITTDTLSKLLKVTIRKLDKKFAEAVLKSGFATKADIEKALHSQSDEYKSNKVRLLCEILIEGDVISEKEIDLVFSESQGFKKGQLEKMAKKAMDSGSVPVEKSDKSRSEPDETAQIESVSLSPDDIHPQGDEEKSTEKMEDVLQASPVSKEETPRELDRDKIIGELAVTYQMISQDQLDALIAEQTEHKLKGNNVSLEELLVEKECLSKTGISQLLSKRSFLEIRDMELVFGKEVAKRGLATKDEIKSALIRQAKVYEQSAKVVLIGDILVESQIITEHDRDNILAGQNRIKPSPSDDDTQESDMSSDADDDMYLNDPEISISVSQDSLSAHVAISRDLNRDIDASLDEWVEDIKQKVTDQGIYYGIISDSLIAGCLKSAVLKKKSFKVASGDPPEKGKAGKITYHFETDYRKAGVLNDKGFIDFKDRGDIPFVKAGELLAELSPTVQGKSGYDIYGRKMEVPELEDVVFHCGTGVELSENELKVFAAIDGMPNLSLKDEISVLPELVIKGDVNYETGHIDFKGNVVVEGTVCEGFKVHAVNLTAKEIIGGEIDITGDVNVSAGIIDAYVKSEGDIQAMYMYNTKVEAFGDLMIQKEIMGSKVMLSGMCKNERCKIITSQISARKGFQVAQVGTDVSEPCKLRTGVNDHLDHIIGKIKDVIKEKKSVLEAIQNEIEKHEKQHQDGHEKLTENTLTRDNIAKAREKALKEIEKLKANGEDDYAAIVEAQIPKAEAALTSVSEEIKKNIARQNQAGELLAANRAKAEDVMAAIEKLNEEIRIISNKVDQAENNPMVKVSGQISAKTIIMGMKSSLILQDDVRNVHINEIKISDPEAKGPPRWEMNIRKM
;
A
#
# COMPACT_ATOMS: atom_id res chain seq x y z
N MET A 1 -31.34 -23.28 -19.80
CA MET A 1 -31.80 -24.15 -18.70
C MET A 1 -31.59 -23.41 -17.40
N SER A 2 -32.66 -23.23 -16.62
CA SER A 2 -32.72 -22.72 -15.22
C SER A 2 -31.57 -21.80 -14.79
N VAL A 3 -31.78 -20.49 -14.90
CA VAL A 3 -31.08 -19.53 -14.05
C VAL A 3 -31.39 -19.95 -12.62
N HIS A 4 -30.42 -20.45 -11.87
CA HIS A 4 -30.60 -20.60 -10.43
C HIS A 4 -30.78 -19.19 -9.88
N GLU A 5 -32.02 -18.82 -9.57
CA GLU A 5 -32.32 -17.59 -8.83
C GLU A 5 -31.55 -17.67 -7.52
N LYS A 6 -30.51 -16.84 -7.41
CA LYS A 6 -29.74 -16.71 -6.19
C LYS A 6 -30.65 -16.10 -5.12
N VAL A 7 -30.60 -16.72 -3.95
CA VAL A 7 -31.46 -16.39 -2.81
C VAL A 7 -30.65 -15.55 -1.82
N ILE A 8 -31.11 -14.33 -1.60
CA ILE A 8 -30.67 -13.46 -0.51
C ILE A 8 -31.44 -13.89 0.74
N ILE A 9 -30.71 -14.14 1.82
CA ILE A 9 -31.28 -14.45 3.13
C ILE A 9 -31.12 -13.22 4.01
N THR A 10 -32.23 -12.60 4.43
CA THR A 10 -32.23 -11.39 5.28
C THR A 10 -33.00 -11.63 6.57
N SER A 11 -32.41 -11.25 7.71
CA SER A 11 -33.07 -11.35 9.01
C SER A 11 -33.96 -10.13 9.25
N CYS A 12 -35.24 -10.35 9.55
CA CYS A 12 -36.15 -9.26 9.89
C CYS A 12 -35.69 -8.55 11.18
N PRO A 13 -35.45 -7.23 11.17
CA PRO A 13 -34.99 -6.51 12.37
C PRO A 13 -36.03 -6.46 13.50
N SER A 14 -37.30 -6.80 13.22
CA SER A 14 -38.38 -6.79 14.21
C SER A 14 -38.66 -8.15 14.85
N CYS A 15 -38.47 -9.27 14.14
CA CYS A 15 -38.81 -10.60 14.67
C CYS A 15 -37.72 -11.66 14.43
N HIS A 16 -36.61 -11.29 13.82
CA HIS A 16 -35.45 -12.14 13.53
C HIS A 16 -35.73 -13.35 12.61
N PHE A 17 -36.88 -13.35 11.93
CA PHE A 17 -37.18 -14.36 10.91
C PHE A 17 -36.29 -14.18 9.69
N SER A 18 -35.70 -15.28 9.21
CA SER A 18 -34.93 -15.30 7.97
C SER A 18 -35.87 -15.31 6.77
N ASN A 19 -35.92 -14.22 6.02
CA ASN A 19 -36.65 -14.13 4.76
C ASN A 19 -35.73 -14.48 3.59
N GLU A 20 -36.18 -15.41 2.76
CA GLU A 20 -35.55 -15.76 1.49
C GLU A 20 -36.15 -14.91 0.37
N THR A 21 -35.32 -14.18 -0.37
CA THR A 21 -35.75 -13.34 -1.50
C THR A 21 -34.79 -13.46 -2.69
N SER A 22 -35.25 -13.20 -3.91
CA SER A 22 -34.39 -13.25 -5.11
C SER A 22 -33.39 -12.09 -5.17
N ASP A 23 -32.22 -12.33 -5.78
CA ASP A 23 -31.16 -11.32 -6.04
C ASP A 23 -31.65 -10.07 -6.80
N VAL A 24 -32.80 -10.14 -7.47
CA VAL A 24 -33.43 -9.02 -8.19
C VAL A 24 -33.98 -7.96 -7.22
N ASN A 25 -34.18 -8.31 -5.95
CA ASN A 25 -34.73 -7.42 -4.93
C ASN A 25 -33.68 -6.68 -4.09
N ILE A 26 -32.41 -6.65 -4.52
CA ILE A 26 -31.43 -5.70 -3.96
C ILE A 26 -32.01 -4.29 -4.14
N ASP A 27 -32.03 -3.48 -3.08
CA ASP A 27 -32.67 -2.16 -2.99
C ASP A 27 -34.21 -2.10 -2.94
N HIS A 28 -34.92 -3.23 -2.82
CA HIS A 28 -36.38 -3.29 -2.65
C HIS A 28 -36.80 -3.44 -1.17
N ARG A 29 -37.99 -2.91 -0.83
CA ARG A 29 -38.63 -3.09 0.47
C ARG A 29 -39.24 -4.49 0.57
N ILE A 30 -38.75 -5.29 1.51
CA ILE A 30 -39.23 -6.64 1.80
C ILE A 30 -40.23 -6.58 2.96
N THR A 31 -41.41 -7.16 2.76
CA THR A 31 -42.35 -7.42 3.84
C THR A 31 -41.99 -8.74 4.51
N CYS A 32 -41.72 -8.72 5.82
CA CYS A 32 -41.41 -9.93 6.57
C CYS A 32 -42.55 -10.95 6.47
N ASN A 33 -42.24 -12.17 6.03
CA ASN A 33 -43.22 -13.25 5.88
C ASN A 33 -43.84 -13.68 7.22
N GLN A 34 -43.19 -13.40 8.36
CA GLN A 34 -43.68 -13.77 9.68
C GLN A 34 -44.41 -12.64 10.41
N CYS A 35 -43.93 -11.40 10.38
CA CYS A 35 -44.52 -10.30 11.17
C CYS A 35 -45.08 -9.14 10.34
N GLY A 36 -45.00 -9.20 9.01
CA GLY A 36 -45.48 -8.13 8.12
C GLY A 36 -44.67 -6.84 8.18
N HIS A 37 -43.58 -6.79 8.94
CA HIS A 37 -42.70 -5.62 9.02
C HIS A 37 -42.00 -5.40 7.69
N ILE A 38 -42.10 -4.19 7.14
CA ILE A 38 -41.48 -3.81 5.86
C ILE A 38 -40.10 -3.22 6.13
N PHE A 39 -39.05 -3.85 5.61
CA PHE A 39 -37.67 -3.43 5.80
C PHE A 39 -36.85 -3.63 4.51
N ASP A 40 -35.77 -2.87 4.34
CA ASP A 40 -34.93 -2.96 3.13
C ASP A 40 -34.06 -4.22 3.17
N ALA A 41 -33.93 -4.89 2.02
CA ALA A 41 -33.17 -6.14 1.87
C ALA A 41 -31.68 -6.03 2.22
N VAL A 42 -31.11 -4.83 2.20
CA VAL A 42 -29.68 -4.59 2.45
C VAL A 42 -29.51 -3.34 3.32
N LYS A 43 -28.99 -3.48 4.54
CA LYS A 43 -28.60 -2.35 5.43
C LYS A 43 -27.25 -1.71 5.02
N PHE A 44 -27.06 -1.42 3.74
CA PHE A 44 -25.97 -0.55 3.28
C PHE A 44 -26.56 0.72 2.68
N ASP A 45 -25.89 1.85 2.89
CA ASP A 45 -26.26 3.09 2.21
C ASP A 45 -26.16 2.89 0.69
N LYS A 46 -27.30 3.02 -0.01
CA LYS A 46 -27.44 2.83 -1.46
C LYS A 46 -26.37 3.59 -2.25
N SER A 47 -25.98 4.78 -1.77
CA SER A 47 -24.93 5.60 -2.37
C SER A 47 -23.54 4.97 -2.25
N VAL A 48 -23.23 4.32 -1.12
CA VAL A 48 -21.92 3.72 -0.85
C VAL A 48 -21.75 2.40 -1.59
N LEU A 49 -22.82 1.60 -1.68
CA LEU A 49 -22.84 0.38 -2.47
C LEU A 49 -22.64 0.70 -3.95
N MET A 50 -23.36 1.69 -4.50
CA MET A 50 -23.21 2.10 -5.90
C MET A 50 -21.88 2.75 -6.20
N HIS A 51 -21.36 3.60 -5.32
CA HIS A 51 -20.02 4.15 -5.51
C HIS A 51 -18.95 3.05 -5.54
N THR A 52 -19.07 2.03 -4.68
CA THR A 52 -18.14 0.90 -4.66
C THR A 52 -18.31 0.00 -5.89
N PHE A 53 -19.54 -0.23 -6.32
CA PHE A 53 -19.89 -0.94 -7.56
C PHE A 53 -19.24 -0.29 -8.78
N CYS A 54 -19.48 1.01 -9.01
CA CYS A 54 -18.93 1.74 -10.15
C CYS A 54 -17.40 1.78 -10.09
N LYS A 55 -16.81 1.95 -8.89
CA LYS A 55 -15.35 1.93 -8.74
C LYS A 55 -14.75 0.57 -9.10
N ILE A 56 -15.39 -0.54 -8.72
CA ILE A 56 -14.91 -1.88 -9.08
C ILE A 56 -15.11 -2.12 -10.58
N ALA A 57 -16.21 -1.67 -11.16
CA ALA A 57 -16.48 -1.79 -12.59
C ALA A 57 -15.42 -1.06 -13.44
N VAL A 58 -15.07 0.17 -13.07
CA VAL A 58 -14.00 0.95 -13.75
C VAL A 58 -12.62 0.34 -13.51
N GLN A 59 -12.31 -0.09 -12.28
CA GLN A 59 -11.02 -0.73 -11.96
C GLN A 59 -10.78 -2.03 -12.74
N ASN A 60 -11.85 -2.78 -13.03
CA ASN A 60 -11.78 -4.01 -13.81
C ASN A 60 -12.01 -3.79 -15.31
N GLN A 61 -12.00 -2.54 -15.79
CA GLN A 61 -12.21 -2.17 -17.20
C GLN A 61 -13.54 -2.67 -17.80
N LEU A 62 -14.55 -2.94 -16.96
CA LEU A 62 -15.89 -3.31 -17.40
C LEU A 62 -16.74 -2.09 -17.79
N LEU A 63 -16.36 -0.91 -17.30
CA LEU A 63 -16.91 0.39 -17.67
C LEU A 63 -15.79 1.40 -17.82
N ASP A 64 -15.87 2.24 -18.85
CA ASP A 64 -15.03 3.43 -18.95
C ASP A 64 -15.72 4.66 -18.32
N GLU A 65 -14.96 5.71 -18.03
CA GLU A 65 -15.48 6.92 -17.37
C GLU A 65 -16.58 7.61 -18.20
N ASN A 66 -16.51 7.52 -19.54
CA ASN A 66 -17.48 8.13 -20.46
C ASN A 66 -18.80 7.35 -20.52
N GLN A 67 -18.76 6.01 -20.45
CA GLN A 67 -19.92 5.14 -20.33
C GLN A 67 -20.64 5.35 -19.00
N LEU A 68 -19.87 5.50 -17.92
CA LEU A 68 -20.41 5.81 -16.60
C LEU A 68 -21.09 7.19 -16.57
N GLU A 69 -20.48 8.21 -17.19
CA GLU A 69 -21.08 9.54 -17.35
C GLU A 69 -22.38 9.51 -18.15
N LYS A 70 -22.42 8.75 -19.26
CA LYS A 70 -23.64 8.57 -20.06
C LYS A 70 -24.76 7.88 -19.29
N ALA A 71 -24.44 6.86 -18.50
CA ALA A 71 -25.43 6.17 -17.66
C ALA A 71 -25.95 7.07 -16.52
N ILE A 72 -25.07 7.86 -15.88
CA ILE A 72 -25.46 8.83 -14.85
C ILE A 72 -26.32 9.95 -15.45
N ALA A 73 -25.99 10.44 -16.65
CA ALA A 73 -26.79 11.44 -17.36
C ALA A 73 -28.17 10.90 -17.75
N ALA A 74 -28.25 9.66 -18.23
CA ALA A 74 -29.52 8.98 -18.52
C ALA A 74 -30.37 8.81 -17.25
N GLY A 75 -29.78 8.35 -16.14
CA GLY A 75 -30.49 8.21 -14.87
C GLY A 75 -30.95 9.53 -14.27
N LYS A 76 -30.19 10.62 -14.46
CA LYS A 76 -30.63 11.98 -14.08
C LYS A 76 -31.82 12.43 -14.92
N ALA A 77 -31.82 12.16 -16.23
CA ALA A 77 -32.91 12.53 -17.13
C ALA A 77 -34.22 11.77 -16.82
N GLU A 78 -34.11 10.48 -16.47
CA GLU A 78 -35.26 9.64 -16.11
C GLU A 78 -35.81 9.98 -14.70
N LYS A 79 -34.94 10.39 -13.77
CA LYS A 79 -35.35 10.92 -12.45
C LYS A 79 -36.18 12.20 -12.55
N HIS A 80 -35.96 13.03 -13.57
CA HIS A 80 -36.78 14.22 -13.85
C HIS A 80 -38.20 13.89 -14.37
N GLN A 81 -38.45 12.64 -14.80
CA GLN A 81 -39.76 12.15 -15.24
C GLN A 81 -40.54 11.41 -14.13
N GLY A 82 -40.00 11.36 -12.91
CA GLY A 82 -40.69 10.79 -11.75
C GLY A 82 -40.52 9.27 -11.55
N GLN A 83 -39.63 8.62 -12.31
CA GLN A 83 -39.22 7.23 -12.07
C GLN A 83 -37.85 7.20 -11.37
N GLU A 84 -37.76 6.48 -10.25
CA GLU A 84 -36.50 6.25 -9.55
C GLU A 84 -35.85 4.98 -10.13
N ILE A 85 -34.93 5.15 -11.09
CA ILE A 85 -34.28 4.04 -11.78
C ILE A 85 -32.87 3.82 -11.23
N ILE A 86 -32.52 2.56 -10.96
CA ILE A 86 -31.24 2.16 -10.36
C ILE A 86 -30.17 2.21 -11.45
N LEU A 87 -29.03 2.87 -11.15
CA LEU A 87 -27.94 3.09 -12.11
C LEU A 87 -27.40 1.78 -12.72
N ALA A 88 -27.39 0.69 -11.94
CA ALA A 88 -26.97 -0.62 -12.41
C ALA A 88 -27.90 -1.20 -13.50
N ASP A 89 -29.20 -0.90 -13.45
CA ASP A 89 -30.18 -1.35 -14.44
C ASP A 89 -30.05 -0.55 -15.72
N ILE A 90 -29.81 0.77 -15.61
CA ILE A 90 -29.53 1.63 -16.77
C ILE A 90 -28.29 1.16 -17.52
N LEU A 91 -27.25 0.74 -16.81
CA LEU A 91 -26.03 0.21 -17.40
C LEU A 91 -26.30 -1.08 -18.18
N VAL A 92 -27.22 -1.94 -17.72
CA VAL A 92 -27.61 -3.14 -18.45
C VAL A 92 -28.53 -2.81 -19.64
N GLU A 93 -29.53 -1.96 -19.45
CA GLU A 93 -30.48 -1.57 -20.50
C GLU A 93 -29.80 -0.84 -21.66
N LYS A 94 -28.76 -0.04 -21.39
CA LYS A 94 -27.94 0.62 -22.42
C LYS A 94 -26.90 -0.31 -23.06
N GLY A 95 -26.89 -1.61 -22.69
CA GLY A 95 -25.95 -2.61 -23.20
C GLY A 95 -24.50 -2.39 -22.76
N MET A 96 -24.28 -1.62 -21.69
CA MET A 96 -22.94 -1.30 -21.15
C MET A 96 -22.45 -2.37 -20.16
N LEU A 97 -23.37 -3.11 -19.53
CA LEU A 97 -23.08 -4.28 -18.69
C LEU A 97 -24.02 -5.43 -19.04
N SER A 98 -23.58 -6.68 -18.87
CA SER A 98 -24.51 -7.81 -18.87
C SER A 98 -25.17 -7.98 -17.50
N GLU A 99 -26.35 -8.62 -17.44
CA GLU A 99 -26.96 -9.01 -16.16
C GLU A 99 -26.01 -9.88 -15.31
N SER A 100 -25.18 -10.71 -15.95
CA SER A 100 -24.19 -11.53 -15.26
C SER A 100 -23.06 -10.70 -14.62
N ASP A 101 -22.62 -9.62 -15.28
CA ASP A 101 -21.59 -8.70 -14.78
C ASP A 101 -22.13 -7.84 -13.64
N LYS A 102 -23.39 -7.40 -13.75
CA LYS A 102 -24.11 -6.72 -12.67
C LYS A 102 -24.12 -7.56 -11.40
N THR A 103 -24.55 -8.84 -11.45
CA THR A 103 -24.55 -9.72 -10.27
C THR A 103 -23.13 -9.93 -9.69
N ARG A 104 -22.11 -10.11 -10.54
CA ARG A 104 -20.71 -10.27 -10.11
C ARG A 104 -20.17 -9.01 -9.43
N LEU A 105 -20.45 -7.84 -9.99
CA LEU A 105 -20.03 -6.55 -9.47
C LEU A 105 -20.72 -6.22 -8.15
N PHE A 106 -22.01 -6.52 -8.00
CA PHE A 106 -22.71 -6.42 -6.72
C PHE A 106 -22.10 -7.32 -5.66
N THR A 107 -21.83 -8.58 -6.01
CA THR A 107 -21.17 -9.54 -5.09
C THR A 107 -19.79 -9.03 -4.66
N ALA A 108 -18.99 -8.48 -5.60
CA ALA A 108 -17.68 -7.92 -5.31
C ALA A 108 -17.76 -6.65 -4.45
N ALA A 109 -18.73 -5.77 -4.70
CA ALA A 109 -18.96 -4.56 -3.93
C ALA A 109 -19.37 -4.89 -2.49
N VAL A 110 -20.29 -5.83 -2.31
CA VAL A 110 -20.74 -6.31 -1.00
C VAL A 110 -19.59 -6.96 -0.22
N ARG A 111 -18.76 -7.80 -0.86
CA ARG A 111 -17.54 -8.36 -0.23
C ARG A 111 -16.58 -7.27 0.26
N LYS A 112 -16.33 -6.26 -0.57
CA LYS A 112 -15.43 -5.15 -0.25
C LYS A 112 -15.95 -4.29 0.90
N LEU A 113 -17.28 -4.11 0.98
CA LEU A 113 -17.92 -3.39 2.09
C LEU A 113 -17.95 -4.22 3.38
N ASN A 114 -18.23 -5.53 3.29
CA ASN A 114 -18.22 -6.42 4.45
C ASN A 114 -16.82 -6.54 5.06
N LYS A 115 -15.76 -6.60 4.25
CA LYS A 115 -14.38 -6.55 4.76
C LYS A 115 -14.10 -5.23 5.50
N LYS A 116 -14.48 -4.09 4.92
CA LYS A 116 -14.34 -2.77 5.57
C LYS A 116 -15.13 -2.66 6.88
N PHE A 117 -16.31 -3.27 6.93
CA PHE A 117 -17.11 -3.34 8.14
C PHE A 117 -16.41 -4.18 9.22
N ALA A 118 -15.87 -5.35 8.86
CA ALA A 118 -15.11 -6.21 9.75
C ALA A 118 -13.87 -5.49 10.32
N ASP A 119 -13.06 -4.88 9.45
CA ASP A 119 -11.87 -4.12 9.85
C ASP A 119 -12.23 -2.98 10.82
N PHE A 120 -13.35 -2.30 10.59
CA PHE A 120 -13.83 -1.23 11.48
C PHE A 120 -14.33 -1.76 12.82
N ALA A 121 -15.07 -2.87 12.83
CA ALA A 121 -15.56 -3.50 14.04
C ALA A 121 -14.41 -4.04 14.92
N ILE A 122 -13.34 -4.57 14.30
CA ILE A 122 -12.09 -4.96 14.99
C ILE A 122 -11.41 -3.73 15.58
N ALA A 123 -11.21 -2.66 14.79
CA ALA A 123 -10.52 -1.45 15.24
C ALA A 123 -11.22 -0.74 16.41
N LYS A 124 -12.52 -1.00 16.59
CA LYS A 124 -13.35 -0.46 17.67
C LYS A 124 -13.59 -1.44 18.82
N ASN A 125 -12.93 -2.61 18.80
CA ASN A 125 -13.07 -3.67 19.80
C ASN A 125 -14.50 -4.21 19.96
N TYR A 126 -15.34 -4.13 18.93
CA TYR A 126 -16.68 -4.72 18.97
C TYR A 126 -16.66 -6.23 18.72
N ILE A 127 -15.70 -6.71 17.91
CA ILE A 127 -15.47 -8.13 17.62
C ILE A 127 -13.97 -8.42 17.64
N SER A 128 -13.56 -9.66 17.96
CA SER A 128 -12.15 -10.08 17.87
C SER A 128 -11.75 -10.32 16.41
N LYS A 129 -10.42 -10.32 16.15
CA LYS A 129 -9.87 -10.64 14.84
C LYS A 129 -10.25 -12.05 14.38
N ASP A 130 -10.18 -13.02 15.29
CA ASP A 130 -10.51 -14.43 15.01
C ASP A 130 -11.99 -14.60 14.63
N ASN A 131 -12.90 -13.92 15.34
CA ASN A 131 -14.35 -13.95 15.04
C ASN A 131 -14.66 -13.32 13.68
N ALA A 132 -13.95 -12.25 13.31
CA ALA A 132 -14.10 -11.61 12.01
C ALA A 132 -13.57 -12.49 10.87
N GLU A 133 -12.45 -13.18 11.08
CA GLU A 133 -11.88 -14.11 10.11
C GLU A 133 -12.78 -15.34 9.90
N GLU A 134 -13.33 -15.92 10.98
CA GLU A 134 -14.29 -17.03 10.89
C GLU A 134 -15.58 -16.62 10.15
N ALA A 135 -16.13 -15.44 10.45
CA ALA A 135 -17.32 -14.92 9.77
C ALA A 135 -17.07 -14.63 8.28
N LEU A 136 -15.90 -14.10 7.92
CA LEU A 136 -15.50 -13.89 6.51
C LEU A 136 -15.29 -15.22 5.76
N LEU A 137 -14.78 -16.26 6.44
CA LEU A 137 -14.58 -17.57 5.85
C LEU A 137 -15.92 -18.24 5.51
N ARG A 138 -16.88 -18.25 6.45
CA ARG A 138 -18.25 -18.75 6.23
C ARG A 138 -18.98 -17.95 5.15
N GLN A 139 -18.82 -16.63 5.17
CA GLN A 139 -19.37 -15.77 4.12
C GLN A 139 -18.80 -16.13 2.74
N ALA A 140 -17.52 -16.47 2.65
CA ALA A 140 -16.92 -16.90 1.39
C ALA A 140 -17.50 -18.23 0.89
N GLU A 141 -17.85 -19.15 1.79
CA GLU A 141 -18.54 -20.41 1.48
C GLU A 141 -19.98 -20.18 1.01
N ASP A 142 -20.74 -19.31 1.68
CA ASP A 142 -22.08 -18.92 1.25
C ASP A 142 -22.07 -18.29 -0.14
N PHE A 143 -21.11 -17.41 -0.42
CA PHE A 143 -20.97 -16.84 -1.76
C PHE A 143 -20.56 -17.88 -2.82
N LYS A 144 -19.79 -18.91 -2.45
CA LYS A 144 -19.49 -20.04 -3.35
C LYS A 144 -20.73 -20.89 -3.62
N ALA A 145 -21.61 -21.02 -2.64
CA ALA A 145 -22.92 -21.65 -2.76
C ALA A 145 -23.99 -20.76 -3.45
N GLY A 146 -23.60 -19.58 -3.94
CA GLY A 146 -24.50 -18.65 -4.63
C GLY A 146 -25.43 -17.85 -3.72
N LYS A 147 -25.22 -17.88 -2.40
CA LYS A 147 -26.00 -17.11 -1.41
C LYS A 147 -25.32 -15.78 -1.11
N LEU A 148 -26.10 -14.71 -1.06
CA LEU A 148 -25.61 -13.36 -0.76
C LEU A 148 -25.87 -13.06 0.72
N THR A 149 -24.93 -13.42 1.60
CA THR A 149 -25.01 -13.20 3.05
C THR A 149 -24.17 -12.01 3.51
N LEU A 150 -24.68 -11.24 4.48
CA LEU A 150 -23.95 -10.15 5.12
C LEU A 150 -23.10 -10.67 6.29
N ILE A 151 -21.94 -10.04 6.51
CA ILE A 151 -21.06 -10.46 7.60
C ILE A 151 -21.70 -10.14 8.95
N SER A 152 -22.47 -9.04 9.03
CA SER A 152 -23.25 -8.66 10.21
C SER A 152 -24.25 -9.74 10.61
N ASP A 153 -24.86 -10.42 9.63
CA ASP A 153 -25.88 -11.44 9.88
C ASP A 153 -25.25 -12.73 10.40
N ILE A 154 -24.07 -13.09 9.90
CA ILE A 154 -23.28 -14.23 10.40
C ILE A 154 -22.83 -13.94 11.84
N LEU A 155 -22.27 -12.75 12.08
CA LEU A 155 -21.81 -12.33 13.41
C LEU A 155 -22.95 -12.26 14.43
N ILE A 156 -24.16 -11.86 14.03
CA ILE A 156 -25.35 -11.86 14.90
C ILE A 156 -25.85 -13.28 15.16
N LYS A 157 -25.94 -14.11 14.11
CA LYS A 157 -26.41 -15.50 14.23
C LYS A 157 -25.52 -16.32 15.15
N ASP A 158 -24.21 -16.07 15.13
CA ASP A 158 -23.22 -16.74 15.96
C ASP A 158 -23.06 -16.09 17.36
N ASN A 159 -23.94 -15.15 17.74
CA ASN A 159 -23.87 -14.38 18.99
C ASN A 159 -22.52 -13.63 19.21
N MET A 160 -21.77 -13.38 18.14
CA MET A 160 -20.51 -12.65 18.17
C MET A 160 -20.70 -11.13 18.13
N LEU A 161 -21.87 -10.67 17.72
CA LEU A 161 -22.28 -9.27 17.68
C LEU A 161 -23.77 -9.16 18.02
N ASN A 162 -24.19 -8.20 18.85
CA ASN A 162 -25.62 -7.97 19.10
C ASN A 162 -26.18 -6.81 18.26
N TYR A 163 -27.51 -6.70 18.15
CA TYR A 163 -28.16 -5.68 17.32
C TYR A 163 -27.89 -4.24 17.80
N GLU A 164 -27.72 -4.02 19.10
CA GLU A 164 -27.42 -2.70 19.67
C GLU A 164 -25.99 -2.25 19.30
N GLN A 165 -25.03 -3.18 19.33
CA GLN A 165 -23.66 -2.99 18.85
C GLN A 165 -23.63 -2.80 17.34
N LEU A 166 -24.40 -3.56 16.56
CA LEU A 166 -24.53 -3.37 15.12
C LEU A 166 -25.04 -1.96 14.78
N GLU A 167 -26.09 -1.50 15.47
CA GLU A 167 -26.67 -0.17 15.27
C GLU A 167 -25.66 0.92 15.67
N THR A 168 -24.91 0.72 16.74
CA THR A 168 -23.83 1.63 17.19
C THR A 168 -22.69 1.68 16.18
N ILE A 169 -22.24 0.54 15.64
CA ILE A 169 -21.23 0.45 14.60
C ILE A 169 -21.69 1.18 13.34
N HIS A 170 -22.94 0.98 12.92
CA HIS A 170 -23.50 1.71 11.78
C HIS A 170 -23.56 3.22 12.02
N GLN A 171 -23.97 3.67 13.21
CA GLN A 171 -23.98 5.08 13.57
C GLN A 171 -22.57 5.69 13.63
N GLU A 172 -21.56 4.97 14.12
CA GLU A 172 -20.17 5.44 14.12
C GLU A 172 -19.54 5.43 12.72
N PHE A 173 -19.85 4.42 11.92
CA PHE A 173 -19.46 4.36 10.51
C PHE A 173 -20.08 5.51 9.72
N GLN A 174 -21.30 5.94 10.08
CA GLN A 174 -21.97 7.12 9.54
C GLN A 174 -21.36 8.44 10.05
N LYS A 175 -20.89 8.54 11.30
CA LYS A 175 -20.21 9.75 11.83
C LYS A 175 -18.90 10.08 11.10
N ARG A 176 -18.25 9.10 10.45
CA ARG A 176 -17.13 9.38 9.52
C ARG A 176 -17.54 10.22 8.30
N LYS A 177 -18.84 10.33 7.96
CA LYS A 177 -19.36 11.21 6.90
C LYS A 177 -19.54 12.69 7.30
N SER A 178 -19.22 13.10 8.54
CA SER A 178 -19.28 14.52 8.94
C SER A 178 -17.93 15.27 8.88
N LYS A 179 -16.87 14.65 8.35
CA LYS A 179 -15.84 15.44 7.65
C LYS A 179 -16.36 15.63 6.23
N PRO A 180 -16.49 16.87 5.71
CA PRO A 180 -17.01 17.05 4.37
C PRO A 180 -16.08 16.35 3.40
N SER A 181 -16.60 15.35 2.70
CA SER A 181 -16.01 14.87 1.45
C SER A 181 -15.81 16.09 0.54
N PHE A 182 -14.68 16.13 -0.15
CA PHE A 182 -14.54 16.99 -1.32
C PHE A 182 -15.77 16.78 -2.23
N PRO A 183 -16.37 17.85 -2.77
CA PRO A 183 -17.34 17.68 -3.84
C PRO A 183 -16.68 16.87 -4.98
N SER A 184 -17.41 15.92 -5.55
CA SER A 184 -17.01 15.27 -6.80
C SER A 184 -16.76 16.34 -7.87
N ASN A 185 -15.83 16.09 -8.80
CA ASN A 185 -15.36 17.03 -9.82
C ASN A 185 -16.48 17.73 -10.64
N ASP A 186 -17.71 17.26 -10.60
CA ASP A 186 -18.86 17.81 -11.33
C ASP A 186 -19.69 18.88 -10.59
N GLU A 187 -19.44 19.17 -9.30
CA GLU A 187 -20.14 20.27 -8.59
C GLU A 187 -19.41 21.63 -8.68
N ILE A 188 -18.39 21.75 -9.54
CA ILE A 188 -17.54 22.96 -9.62
C ILE A 188 -17.99 23.98 -10.69
N TYR A 189 -19.06 23.73 -11.46
CA TYR A 189 -19.45 24.68 -12.52
C TYR A 189 -20.96 24.87 -12.63
N ASP A 190 -21.48 25.95 -12.03
CA ASP A 190 -22.73 26.57 -12.46
C ASP A 190 -22.47 27.48 -13.67
N LYS A 191 -23.48 27.64 -14.52
CA LYS A 191 -23.50 28.28 -15.84
C LYS A 191 -23.11 29.77 -15.86
N SER A 192 -22.68 30.37 -14.74
CA SER A 192 -22.28 31.78 -14.60
C SER A 192 -20.77 32.02 -14.49
N GLY A 193 -19.94 30.98 -14.39
CA GLY A 193 -18.48 31.13 -14.44
C GLY A 193 -17.80 31.48 -13.12
N ALA A 194 -16.66 30.82 -12.90
CA ALA A 194 -15.67 31.05 -11.86
C ALA A 194 -16.17 30.97 -10.41
N LEU A 195 -16.18 29.74 -9.89
CA LEU A 195 -16.21 29.46 -8.45
C LEU A 195 -15.73 28.00 -8.24
N PRO A 196 -14.71 27.67 -7.42
CA PRO A 196 -13.72 28.53 -6.74
C PRO A 196 -12.29 27.92 -6.78
N LEU A 197 -11.60 27.86 -7.93
CA LEU A 197 -10.20 27.38 -7.91
C LEU A 197 -9.29 28.31 -7.08
N VAL A 198 -9.47 29.62 -7.22
CA VAL A 198 -8.76 30.64 -6.44
C VAL A 198 -9.10 30.54 -4.94
N GLY A 199 -10.39 30.35 -4.60
CA GLY A 199 -10.84 30.18 -3.22
C GLY A 199 -10.37 28.87 -2.59
N LEU A 200 -10.35 27.77 -3.34
CA LEU A 200 -9.81 26.48 -2.88
C LEU A 200 -8.31 26.54 -2.66
N ILE A 201 -7.57 27.21 -3.56
CA ILE A 201 -6.13 27.45 -3.39
C ILE A 201 -5.86 28.37 -2.20
N ALA A 202 -6.69 29.38 -1.97
CA ALA A 202 -6.56 30.26 -0.81
C ALA A 202 -6.77 29.51 0.51
N VAL A 203 -7.72 28.55 0.56
CA VAL A 203 -7.91 27.67 1.72
C VAL A 203 -6.73 26.70 1.88
N ASP A 204 -6.26 26.07 0.79
CA ASP A 204 -5.10 25.17 0.78
C ASP A 204 -3.80 25.88 1.24
N LYS A 205 -3.67 27.17 0.94
CA LYS A 205 -2.56 28.02 1.37
C LYS A 205 -2.77 28.67 2.75
N ASN A 206 -3.83 28.32 3.48
CA ASN A 206 -4.22 28.92 4.76
C ASN A 206 -4.34 30.47 4.73
N ILE A 207 -4.63 31.05 3.56
CA ILE A 207 -4.86 32.48 3.40
C ILE A 207 -6.25 32.86 3.89
N ILE A 208 -7.24 31.99 3.66
CA ILE A 208 -8.61 32.12 4.18
C ILE A 208 -9.05 30.80 4.81
N THR A 209 -9.90 30.87 5.83
CA THR A 209 -10.51 29.67 6.43
C THR A 209 -11.66 29.14 5.59
N ARG A 210 -12.00 27.86 5.77
CA ARG A 210 -13.16 27.25 5.11
C ARG A 210 -14.48 27.98 5.43
N LYS A 211 -14.61 28.46 6.65
CA LYS A 211 -15.76 29.27 7.09
C LYS A 211 -15.82 30.61 6.35
N GLN A 212 -14.68 31.30 6.20
CA GLN A 212 -14.60 32.54 5.42
C GLN A 212 -14.90 32.31 3.94
N LEU A 213 -14.46 31.18 3.37
CA LEU A 213 -14.84 30.80 2.00
C LEU A 213 -16.36 30.69 1.88
N GLU A 214 -17.01 29.91 2.75
CA GLU A 214 -18.47 29.73 2.75
C GLU A 214 -19.24 31.06 2.92
N GLU A 215 -18.77 31.96 3.80
CA GLU A 215 -19.35 33.29 4.00
C GLU A 215 -19.26 34.18 2.74
N ILE A 216 -18.12 34.18 2.04
CA ILE A 216 -17.93 34.96 0.81
C ILE A 216 -18.75 34.40 -0.35
N LEU A 217 -18.89 33.06 -0.42
CA LEU A 217 -19.72 32.42 -1.44
C LEU A 217 -21.20 32.70 -1.24
N ALA A 218 -21.67 32.73 0.01
CA ALA A 218 -23.03 33.12 0.34
C ALA A 218 -23.31 34.58 -0.08
N GLU A 219 -22.35 35.48 0.13
CA GLU A 219 -22.48 36.89 -0.23
C GLU A 219 -22.42 37.15 -1.73
N LYS A 220 -21.54 36.45 -2.47
CA LYS A 220 -21.53 36.51 -3.93
C LYS A 220 -22.89 36.07 -4.49
N LYS A 221 -23.45 34.98 -3.96
CA LYS A 221 -24.77 34.48 -4.36
C LYS A 221 -25.88 35.48 -4.03
N GLN A 222 -25.78 36.19 -2.91
CA GLN A 222 -26.73 37.24 -2.52
C GLN A 222 -26.63 38.48 -3.43
N ALA A 223 -25.41 38.90 -3.80
CA ALA A 223 -25.18 40.01 -4.74
C ALA A 223 -25.72 39.68 -6.14
N GLU A 224 -25.50 38.45 -6.62
CA GLU A 224 -26.04 37.97 -7.90
C GLU A 224 -27.58 37.94 -7.90
N GLN A 225 -28.20 37.52 -6.79
CA GLN A 225 -29.66 37.58 -6.61
C GLN A 225 -30.21 39.01 -6.60
N GLN A 226 -29.38 40.01 -6.24
CA GLN A 226 -29.71 41.43 -6.28
C GLN A 226 -29.35 42.10 -7.62
N GLY A 227 -28.91 41.33 -8.62
CA GLY A 227 -28.50 41.83 -9.93
C GLY A 227 -27.15 42.57 -9.94
N GLN A 228 -26.36 42.45 -8.87
CA GLN A 228 -25.01 43.00 -8.78
C GLN A 228 -23.98 41.91 -9.07
N PHE A 229 -23.23 42.05 -10.15
CA PHE A 229 -22.16 41.12 -10.49
C PHE A 229 -20.87 41.49 -9.77
N LYS A 230 -20.41 40.64 -8.84
CA LYS A 230 -19.13 40.79 -8.14
C LYS A 230 -18.27 39.54 -8.31
N TYR A 231 -16.98 39.74 -8.61
CA TYR A 231 -16.02 38.62 -8.64
C TYR A 231 -15.60 38.23 -7.23
N PHE A 232 -15.29 36.95 -7.05
CA PHE A 232 -14.91 36.38 -5.75
C PHE A 232 -13.66 37.05 -5.17
N GLU A 233 -12.69 37.34 -6.03
CA GLU A 233 -11.43 38.00 -5.70
C GLU A 233 -11.62 39.45 -5.25
N ASP A 234 -12.64 40.13 -5.78
CA ASP A 234 -12.94 41.53 -5.44
C ASP A 234 -13.59 41.61 -4.06
N ILE A 235 -14.48 40.66 -3.73
CA ILE A 235 -15.10 40.56 -2.39
C ILE A 235 -14.03 40.29 -1.32
N LEU A 236 -13.02 39.47 -1.63
CA LEU A 236 -11.90 39.18 -0.73
C LEU A 236 -11.06 40.42 -0.40
N VAL A 237 -10.83 41.30 -1.38
CA VAL A 237 -10.08 42.55 -1.20
C VAL A 237 -10.95 43.64 -0.55
N GLU A 238 -12.22 43.79 -0.97
CA GLU A 238 -13.17 44.74 -0.39
C GLU A 238 -13.38 44.51 1.11
N LYS A 239 -13.39 43.25 1.56
CA LYS A 239 -13.49 42.89 2.98
C LYS A 239 -12.18 42.99 3.76
N GLY A 240 -11.07 43.32 3.10
CA GLY A 240 -9.75 43.36 3.72
C GLY A 240 -9.24 42.00 4.19
N ILE A 241 -9.78 40.90 3.66
CA ILE A 241 -9.37 39.53 4.01
C ILE A 241 -8.00 39.23 3.38
N ILE A 242 -7.75 39.74 2.18
CA ILE A 242 -6.45 39.67 1.51
C ILE A 242 -6.07 41.04 0.95
N THR A 243 -4.77 41.31 0.84
CA THR A 243 -4.27 42.51 0.15
C THR A 243 -4.24 42.30 -1.37
N THR A 244 -4.14 43.38 -2.14
CA THR A 244 -3.97 43.32 -3.60
C THR A 244 -2.70 42.58 -4.02
N ASP A 245 -1.61 42.70 -3.25
CA ASP A 245 -0.37 41.93 -3.46
C ASP A 245 -0.57 40.42 -3.20
N THR A 246 -1.29 40.08 -2.13
CA THR A 246 -1.66 38.68 -1.83
C THR A 246 -2.53 38.10 -2.94
N LEU A 247 -3.47 38.88 -3.49
CA LEU A 247 -4.31 38.47 -4.62
C LEU A 247 -3.49 38.23 -5.88
N SER A 248 -2.53 39.12 -6.21
CA SER A 248 -1.64 38.94 -7.38
C SER A 248 -0.83 37.64 -7.27
N LYS A 249 -0.27 37.36 -6.10
CA LYS A 249 0.46 36.09 -5.83
C LYS A 249 -0.45 34.87 -5.98
N LEU A 250 -1.68 34.95 -5.48
CA LEU A 250 -2.66 33.86 -5.56
C LEU A 250 -3.08 33.58 -7.00
N LEU A 251 -3.30 34.63 -7.81
CA LEU A 251 -3.62 34.50 -9.22
C LEU A 251 -2.45 33.87 -10.02
N LYS A 252 -1.20 34.28 -9.76
CA LYS A 252 -0.01 33.67 -10.38
C LYS A 252 0.11 32.16 -10.09
N VAL A 253 -0.17 31.75 -8.84
CA VAL A 253 -0.18 30.31 -8.46
C VAL A 253 -1.33 29.57 -9.16
N THR A 254 -2.48 30.22 -9.33
CA THR A 254 -3.63 29.64 -10.01
C THR A 254 -3.36 29.45 -11.50
N ILE A 255 -2.76 30.44 -12.16
CA ILE A 255 -2.36 30.39 -13.57
C ILE A 255 -1.38 29.23 -13.80
N ARG A 256 -0.35 29.07 -12.96
CA ARG A 256 0.59 27.94 -13.07
C ARG A 256 -0.08 26.57 -12.96
N LYS A 257 -1.07 26.42 -12.08
CA LYS A 257 -1.84 25.17 -11.96
C LYS A 257 -2.67 24.88 -13.22
N LEU A 258 -3.19 25.92 -13.87
CA LEU A 258 -3.93 25.79 -15.13
C LEU A 258 -3.01 25.52 -16.32
N ASP A 259 -1.86 26.20 -16.40
CA ASP A 259 -0.85 25.97 -17.44
C ASP A 259 -0.30 24.54 -17.38
N LYS A 260 -0.14 23.96 -16.19
CA LYS A 260 0.24 22.55 -16.05
C LYS A 260 -0.82 21.60 -16.62
N LYS A 261 -2.10 21.86 -16.37
CA LYS A 261 -3.20 21.07 -16.95
C LYS A 261 -3.28 21.24 -18.47
N PHE A 262 -3.02 22.45 -18.96
CA PHE A 262 -2.94 22.72 -20.39
C PHE A 262 -1.78 21.96 -21.03
N ALA A 263 -0.60 21.95 -20.41
CA ALA A 263 0.56 21.18 -20.86
C ALA A 263 0.26 19.67 -20.95
N GLU A 264 -0.42 19.11 -19.95
CA GLU A 264 -0.86 17.70 -19.95
C GLU A 264 -1.85 17.40 -21.08
N ALA A 265 -2.78 18.32 -21.37
CA ALA A 265 -3.73 18.18 -22.47
C ALA A 265 -3.03 18.23 -23.84
N VAL A 266 -2.08 19.16 -24.03
CA VAL A 266 -1.25 19.28 -25.23
C VAL A 266 -0.39 18.03 -25.49
N LEU A 267 0.19 17.44 -24.44
CA LEU A 267 0.93 16.18 -24.56
C LEU A 267 0.03 15.02 -25.00
N LYS A 268 -1.19 14.99 -24.45
CA LYS A 268 -2.15 13.92 -24.71
C LYS A 268 -2.73 13.99 -26.13
N SER A 269 -2.89 15.20 -26.67
CA SER A 269 -3.31 15.41 -28.06
C SER A 269 -2.17 15.23 -29.07
N GLY A 270 -0.91 15.16 -28.61
CA GLY A 270 0.27 14.94 -29.44
C GLY A 270 0.75 16.16 -30.22
N PHE A 271 0.27 17.37 -29.90
CA PHE A 271 0.66 18.60 -30.62
C PHE A 271 2.04 19.14 -30.21
N ALA A 272 2.57 18.76 -29.05
CA ALA A 272 3.93 19.12 -28.64
C ALA A 272 4.62 17.97 -27.93
N THR A 273 5.96 17.93 -27.99
CA THR A 273 6.74 16.96 -27.22
C THR A 273 6.98 17.43 -25.80
N LYS A 274 7.38 16.50 -24.93
CA LYS A 274 7.78 16.80 -23.55
C LYS A 274 8.91 17.83 -23.48
N ALA A 275 9.86 17.78 -24.43
CA ALA A 275 10.97 18.73 -24.50
C ALA A 275 10.51 20.15 -24.85
N ASP A 276 9.54 20.30 -25.76
CA ASP A 276 9.02 21.61 -26.16
C ASP A 276 8.29 22.30 -25.00
N ILE A 277 7.54 21.53 -24.23
CA ILE A 277 6.83 22.02 -23.05
C ILE A 277 7.79 22.41 -21.92
N GLU A 278 8.84 21.62 -21.69
CA GLU A 278 9.87 21.93 -20.69
C GLU A 278 10.60 23.24 -21.05
N LYS A 279 10.92 23.44 -22.34
CA LYS A 279 11.50 24.69 -22.84
C LYS A 279 10.56 25.89 -22.67
N ALA A 280 9.27 25.72 -22.98
CA ALA A 280 8.27 26.77 -22.81
C ALA A 280 8.04 27.14 -21.35
N LEU A 281 7.99 26.15 -20.44
CA LEU A 281 7.89 26.36 -18.99
C LEU A 281 9.14 27.05 -18.39
N HIS A 282 10.32 26.74 -18.94
CA HIS A 282 11.56 27.42 -18.55
C HIS A 282 11.51 28.91 -18.92
N SER A 283 11.14 29.22 -20.17
CA SER A 283 10.94 30.60 -20.63
C SER A 283 9.89 31.35 -19.80
N GLN A 284 8.77 30.69 -19.51
CA GLN A 284 7.71 31.24 -18.67
C GLN A 284 8.20 31.57 -17.25
N SER A 285 9.04 30.70 -16.68
CA SER A 285 9.62 30.87 -15.35
C SER A 285 10.58 32.06 -15.27
N ASP A 286 11.36 32.30 -16.33
CA ASP A 286 12.24 33.46 -16.42
C ASP A 286 11.47 34.77 -16.59
N GLU A 287 10.38 34.78 -17.37
CA GLU A 287 9.52 35.95 -17.48
C GLU A 287 8.79 36.30 -16.18
N TYR A 288 8.38 35.28 -15.40
CA TYR A 288 7.82 35.50 -14.06
C TYR A 288 8.81 36.17 -13.10
N LYS A 289 10.12 35.91 -13.24
CA LYS A 289 11.17 36.60 -12.45
C LYS A 289 11.27 38.09 -12.80
N SER A 290 10.90 38.45 -14.03
CA SER A 290 10.84 39.85 -14.51
C SER A 290 9.49 40.55 -14.24
N ASN A 291 8.64 39.93 -13.42
CA ASN A 291 7.29 40.40 -13.06
C ASN A 291 6.31 40.53 -14.25
N LYS A 292 6.59 39.85 -15.36
CA LYS A 292 5.65 39.67 -16.48
C LYS A 292 4.86 38.37 -16.26
N VAL A 293 3.56 38.39 -16.55
CA VAL A 293 2.69 37.21 -16.48
C VAL A 293 2.35 36.82 -17.90
N ARG A 294 2.95 35.74 -18.39
CA ARG A 294 2.65 35.15 -19.70
C ARG A 294 2.04 33.77 -19.57
N LEU A 295 1.16 33.43 -20.50
CA LEU A 295 0.50 32.13 -20.56
C LEU A 295 1.35 31.12 -21.32
N LEU A 296 1.30 29.85 -20.92
CA LEU A 296 2.08 28.80 -21.58
C LEU A 296 1.68 28.63 -23.05
N CYS A 297 0.39 28.79 -23.38
CA CYS A 297 -0.11 28.70 -24.74
C CYS A 297 0.47 29.79 -25.67
N GLU A 298 0.71 31.01 -25.17
CA GLU A 298 1.30 32.09 -25.97
C GLU A 298 2.77 31.81 -26.32
N ILE A 299 3.52 31.25 -25.37
CA ILE A 299 4.93 30.89 -25.55
C ILE A 299 5.07 29.74 -26.57
N LEU A 300 4.13 28.78 -26.55
CA LEU A 300 4.11 27.68 -27.52
C LEU A 300 3.76 28.13 -28.93
N ILE A 301 2.91 29.16 -29.10
CA ILE A 301 2.64 29.78 -30.41
C ILE A 301 3.87 30.51 -30.92
N GLU A 302 4.52 31.34 -30.08
CA GLU A 302 5.70 32.10 -30.48
C GLU A 302 6.92 31.22 -30.79
N GLY A 303 6.98 30.03 -30.17
CA GLY A 303 7.97 29.01 -30.48
C GLY A 303 7.66 28.18 -31.74
N ASP A 304 6.56 28.48 -32.45
CA ASP A 304 6.04 27.74 -33.62
C ASP A 304 5.82 26.23 -33.33
N VAL A 305 5.53 25.90 -32.07
CA VAL A 305 5.32 24.52 -31.60
C VAL A 305 3.87 24.10 -31.82
N ILE A 306 2.91 25.02 -31.65
CA ILE A 306 1.47 24.77 -31.82
C ILE A 306 0.83 25.97 -32.50
N SER A 307 -0.07 25.72 -33.45
CA SER A 307 -0.85 26.76 -34.11
C SER A 307 -2.04 27.23 -33.28
N GLU A 308 -2.53 28.44 -33.57
CA GLU A 308 -3.67 29.01 -32.85
C GLU A 308 -4.95 28.18 -32.99
N LYS A 309 -5.12 27.47 -34.12
CA LYS A 309 -6.27 26.57 -34.36
C LYS A 309 -6.20 25.28 -33.53
N GLU A 310 -5.00 24.74 -33.32
CA GLU A 310 -4.79 23.53 -32.52
C GLU A 310 -4.97 23.81 -31.03
N ILE A 311 -4.63 25.01 -30.57
CA ILE A 311 -4.90 25.45 -29.20
C ILE A 311 -6.40 25.52 -28.92
N ASP A 312 -7.18 26.06 -29.85
CA ASP A 312 -8.64 26.11 -29.71
C ASP A 312 -9.25 24.69 -29.67
N LEU A 313 -8.66 23.74 -30.41
CA LEU A 313 -9.04 22.33 -30.35
C LEU A 313 -8.72 21.71 -28.98
N VAL A 314 -7.50 21.91 -28.46
CA VAL A 314 -7.10 21.47 -27.11
C VAL A 314 -8.02 22.03 -26.04
N PHE A 315 -8.38 23.32 -26.13
CA PHE A 315 -9.32 23.95 -25.20
C PHE A 315 -10.75 23.43 -25.36
N SER A 316 -11.15 23.00 -26.57
CA SER A 316 -12.48 22.42 -26.82
C SER A 316 -12.62 20.99 -26.30
N GLU A 317 -11.52 20.22 -26.30
CA GLU A 317 -11.48 18.84 -25.82
C GLU A 317 -11.18 18.75 -24.31
N SER A 318 -10.54 19.77 -23.73
CA SER A 318 -10.31 19.85 -22.30
C SER A 318 -11.59 20.28 -21.55
N GLN A 319 -12.15 19.40 -20.72
CA GLN A 319 -13.24 19.80 -19.82
C GLN A 319 -12.70 20.75 -18.73
N GLY A 320 -13.26 21.97 -18.64
CA GLY A 320 -13.23 22.77 -17.40
C GLY A 320 -12.67 24.20 -17.43
N PHE A 321 -12.17 24.75 -18.55
CA PHE A 321 -11.82 26.19 -18.64
C PHE A 321 -11.65 26.70 -20.09
N LYS A 322 -11.92 28.00 -20.34
CA LYS A 322 -11.82 28.63 -21.67
C LYS A 322 -10.60 29.56 -21.78
N LYS A 323 -9.94 29.64 -22.95
CA LYS A 323 -8.82 30.57 -23.26
C LYS A 323 -9.06 32.00 -22.74
N GLY A 324 -10.22 32.58 -23.03
CA GLY A 324 -10.60 33.93 -22.59
C GLY A 324 -10.79 34.12 -21.07
N GLN A 325 -10.80 33.06 -20.26
CA GLN A 325 -10.78 33.16 -18.79
C GLN A 325 -9.34 33.26 -18.26
N LEU A 326 -8.41 32.52 -18.88
CA LEU A 326 -6.99 32.51 -18.53
C LEU A 326 -6.34 33.88 -18.81
N GLU A 327 -6.68 34.48 -19.95
CA GLU A 327 -6.23 35.83 -20.35
C GLU A 327 -6.72 36.92 -19.39
N LYS A 328 -7.97 36.81 -18.90
CA LYS A 328 -8.54 37.76 -17.92
C LYS A 328 -7.85 37.67 -16.56
N MET A 329 -7.51 36.46 -16.10
CA MET A 329 -6.75 36.25 -14.87
C MET A 329 -5.33 36.77 -14.97
N ALA A 330 -4.66 36.54 -16.11
CA ALA A 330 -3.33 37.08 -16.39
C ALA A 330 -3.33 38.62 -16.36
N LYS A 331 -4.30 39.26 -17.02
CA LYS A 331 -4.45 40.73 -17.01
C LYS A 331 -4.66 41.29 -15.61
N LYS A 332 -5.54 40.68 -14.81
CA LYS A 332 -5.82 41.12 -13.42
C LYS A 332 -4.62 40.93 -12.47
N ALA A 333 -3.80 39.91 -12.70
CA ALA A 333 -2.55 39.71 -11.97
C ALA A 333 -1.48 40.77 -12.29
N MET A 334 -1.53 41.35 -13.50
CA MET A 334 -0.65 42.46 -13.92
C MET A 334 -1.12 43.80 -13.33
N ASP A 335 -2.43 44.10 -13.40
CA ASP A 335 -2.99 45.37 -12.93
C ASP A 335 -2.85 45.57 -11.41
N SER A 336 -2.85 44.48 -10.63
CA SER A 336 -2.70 44.48 -9.16
C SER A 336 -1.27 44.68 -8.65
N GLY A 337 -0.26 44.68 -9.54
CA GLY A 337 1.16 44.84 -9.21
C GLY A 337 1.70 46.28 -9.33
N SER A 338 0.88 47.25 -9.72
CA SER A 338 1.29 48.65 -9.92
C SER A 338 0.97 49.50 -8.68
N VAL A 339 1.99 50.12 -8.07
CA VAL A 339 1.85 51.07 -6.95
C VAL A 339 1.16 52.36 -7.45
N PRO A 340 0.15 52.93 -6.75
CA PRO A 340 -0.43 54.20 -7.15
C PRO A 340 0.48 55.37 -6.74
N VAL A 341 0.90 56.17 -7.73
CA VAL A 341 1.53 57.48 -7.50
C VAL A 341 0.42 58.54 -7.40
N GLU A 342 0.48 59.33 -6.33
CA GLU A 342 -0.43 60.44 -6.04
C GLU A 342 -0.23 61.67 -6.95
N LYS A 343 -1.38 62.30 -7.28
CA LYS A 343 -1.65 63.74 -7.47
C LYS A 343 -1.51 64.41 -8.86
N SER A 344 -2.66 64.99 -9.23
CA SER A 344 -2.91 66.40 -9.62
C SER A 344 -3.23 66.73 -11.09
N ASP A 345 -4.42 67.32 -11.23
CA ASP A 345 -4.83 68.45 -12.05
C ASP A 345 -4.53 68.53 -13.57
N LYS A 346 -5.66 68.69 -14.28
CA LYS A 346 -5.94 69.63 -15.39
C LYS A 346 -5.47 69.31 -16.81
N SER A 347 -6.50 69.08 -17.61
CA SER A 347 -6.82 69.76 -18.89
C SER A 347 -6.13 69.36 -20.19
N ARG A 348 -7.02 69.00 -21.13
CA ARG A 348 -7.08 69.35 -22.57
C ARG A 348 -6.21 68.59 -23.59
N SER A 349 -6.87 68.40 -24.73
CA SER A 349 -6.43 68.22 -26.13
C SER A 349 -5.93 66.83 -26.60
N GLU A 350 -6.77 66.20 -27.44
CA GLU A 350 -6.43 65.52 -28.71
C GLU A 350 -5.49 66.38 -29.60
N PRO A 351 -4.77 65.86 -30.64
CA PRO A 351 -5.27 64.92 -31.65
C PRO A 351 -4.26 63.94 -32.35
N ASP A 352 -4.84 63.09 -33.21
CA ASP A 352 -4.40 62.50 -34.50
C ASP A 352 -2.94 62.08 -34.80
N GLU A 353 -2.79 60.93 -35.47
CA GLU A 353 -2.31 60.76 -36.88
C GLU A 353 -2.06 59.26 -37.22
N THR A 354 -2.89 58.63 -38.07
CA THR A 354 -2.74 58.33 -39.53
C THR A 354 -1.66 57.26 -39.88
N ALA A 355 -2.08 56.08 -40.39
CA ALA A 355 -2.21 55.66 -41.81
C ALA A 355 -0.88 55.07 -42.39
N GLN A 356 -0.75 54.11 -43.32
CA GLN A 356 -1.53 53.53 -44.44
C GLN A 356 -1.01 52.07 -44.67
N ILE A 357 -1.83 51.06 -44.95
CA ILE A 357 -2.34 50.55 -46.26
C ILE A 357 -1.24 50.22 -47.29
N GLU A 358 -1.14 48.94 -47.67
CA GLU A 358 -1.15 48.54 -49.09
C GLU A 358 -1.65 47.09 -49.27
N SER A 359 -2.45 46.92 -50.31
CA SER A 359 -3.21 45.74 -50.71
C SER A 359 -2.83 45.38 -52.14
N VAL A 360 -2.66 44.10 -52.47
CA VAL A 360 -2.83 43.61 -53.86
C VAL A 360 -3.40 42.19 -53.84
N SER A 361 -4.51 42.03 -54.56
CA SER A 361 -5.11 40.78 -55.01
C SER A 361 -4.65 40.46 -56.45
N LEU A 362 -4.65 39.18 -56.83
CA LEU A 362 -5.04 38.65 -58.16
C LEU A 362 -5.00 37.12 -58.15
N SER A 363 -5.84 36.53 -59.01
CA SER A 363 -6.39 35.16 -59.00
C SER A 363 -5.74 34.21 -60.06
N PRO A 364 -6.41 33.15 -60.58
CA PRO A 364 -6.11 31.71 -60.40
C PRO A 364 -5.64 30.99 -61.70
N ASP A 365 -5.71 29.64 -61.73
CA ASP A 365 -5.53 28.67 -62.86
C ASP A 365 -4.29 27.76 -62.67
N ASP A 366 -4.25 26.44 -62.91
CA ASP A 366 -5.19 25.44 -63.43
C ASP A 366 -4.56 24.02 -63.24
N ILE A 367 -5.32 22.98 -63.59
CA ILE A 367 -4.93 21.59 -63.98
C ILE A 367 -5.15 20.45 -62.95
N HIS A 368 -6.31 19.80 -63.12
CA HIS A 368 -6.67 18.38 -62.84
C HIS A 368 -6.14 17.45 -63.98
N PRO A 369 -6.34 16.10 -64.06
CA PRO A 369 -7.04 15.13 -63.20
C PRO A 369 -6.45 13.67 -63.18
N GLN A 370 -7.23 12.71 -62.65
CA GLN A 370 -7.31 11.25 -62.91
C GLN A 370 -6.55 10.30 -61.97
N GLY A 371 -7.14 9.21 -61.45
CA GLY A 371 -8.46 8.63 -61.68
C GLY A 371 -8.71 7.33 -60.87
N ASP A 372 -9.98 6.91 -60.96
CA ASP A 372 -10.55 5.57 -60.90
C ASP A 372 -11.18 5.03 -59.59
N GLU A 373 -12.52 4.99 -59.68
CA GLU A 373 -13.51 4.23 -58.92
C GLU A 373 -13.46 2.73 -59.31
N GLU A 374 -13.76 1.81 -58.38
CA GLU A 374 -14.77 0.77 -58.62
C GLU A 374 -15.19 0.00 -57.34
N LYS A 375 -16.41 -0.54 -57.41
CA LYS A 375 -17.32 -0.91 -56.32
C LYS A 375 -17.37 -2.42 -56.01
N SER A 376 -17.78 -2.69 -54.76
CA SER A 376 -18.74 -3.73 -54.29
C SER A 376 -18.38 -5.22 -54.37
N THR A 377 -18.36 -5.93 -53.23
CA THR A 377 -19.54 -6.69 -52.70
C THR A 377 -19.25 -7.41 -51.36
N GLU A 378 -20.28 -7.33 -50.50
CA GLU A 378 -20.71 -8.01 -49.26
C GLU A 378 -19.94 -9.13 -48.50
N LYS A 379 -19.90 -8.89 -47.17
CA LYS A 379 -20.34 -9.72 -46.00
C LYS A 379 -19.36 -10.62 -45.21
N MET A 380 -19.39 -10.32 -43.91
CA MET A 380 -19.37 -11.16 -42.69
C MET A 380 -18.04 -11.69 -42.13
N GLU A 381 -17.89 -11.37 -40.84
CA GLU A 381 -17.12 -12.02 -39.76
C GLU A 381 -15.70 -11.56 -39.41
N ASP A 382 -15.52 -11.53 -38.08
CA ASP A 382 -14.34 -11.50 -37.22
C ASP A 382 -13.64 -10.19 -36.80
N VAL A 383 -13.81 -9.93 -35.50
CA VAL A 383 -13.08 -9.02 -34.62
C VAL A 383 -11.87 -9.77 -34.05
N LEU A 384 -10.76 -9.04 -33.91
CA LEU A 384 -9.43 -9.40 -33.38
C LEU A 384 -8.40 -9.89 -34.42
N GLN A 385 -7.65 -8.94 -35.00
CA GLN A 385 -6.21 -9.11 -35.25
C GLN A 385 -5.53 -7.76 -35.53
N ALA A 386 -4.64 -7.35 -34.62
CA ALA A 386 -3.48 -6.53 -34.97
C ALA A 386 -2.29 -7.50 -35.11
N SER A 387 -1.65 -7.42 -36.28
CA SER A 387 -0.43 -8.11 -36.73
C SER A 387 0.60 -7.00 -37.07
N PRO A 388 1.94 -7.25 -37.16
CA PRO A 388 2.49 -8.44 -37.78
C PRO A 388 3.75 -9.06 -37.14
N VAL A 389 3.82 -10.38 -37.25
CA VAL A 389 5.08 -11.09 -37.50
C VAL A 389 5.11 -11.46 -38.98
N SER A 390 6.26 -11.32 -39.63
CA SER A 390 6.58 -12.05 -40.87
C SER A 390 8.11 -12.23 -40.88
N LYS A 391 8.71 -13.40 -41.16
CA LYS A 391 8.25 -14.63 -41.82
C LYS A 391 9.02 -15.86 -41.32
N GLU A 392 8.34 -17.01 -41.44
CA GLU A 392 8.84 -18.37 -41.70
C GLU A 392 10.03 -18.90 -40.88
N GLU A 393 9.73 -19.58 -39.78
CA GLU A 393 10.49 -20.75 -39.34
C GLU A 393 9.51 -21.85 -38.93
N THR A 394 9.83 -23.07 -39.35
CA THR A 394 9.33 -24.37 -38.84
C THR A 394 9.25 -24.41 -37.31
N PRO A 395 8.54 -25.38 -36.67
CA PRO A 395 8.43 -25.44 -35.21
C PRO A 395 9.81 -25.27 -34.60
N ARG A 396 10.04 -24.17 -33.87
CA ARG A 396 11.32 -23.94 -33.19
C ARG A 396 11.57 -25.16 -32.32
N GLU A 397 12.52 -26.00 -32.70
CA GLU A 397 13.28 -26.77 -31.72
C GLU A 397 13.93 -25.72 -30.83
N LEU A 398 13.27 -25.39 -29.71
CA LEU A 398 13.85 -24.52 -28.70
C LEU A 398 15.09 -25.24 -28.17
N ASP A 399 16.26 -24.66 -28.43
CA ASP A 399 17.55 -25.15 -27.97
C ASP A 399 17.53 -25.23 -26.44
N ARG A 400 17.44 -26.46 -25.90
CA ARG A 400 17.21 -26.74 -24.46
C ARG A 400 18.25 -26.06 -23.56
N ASP A 401 19.42 -25.80 -24.10
CA ASP A 401 20.54 -25.16 -23.41
C ASP A 401 20.38 -23.63 -23.29
N LYS A 402 19.59 -22.96 -24.15
CA LYS A 402 19.39 -21.49 -24.07
C LYS A 402 18.37 -21.07 -23.01
N ILE A 403 17.34 -21.90 -22.79
CA ILE A 403 16.25 -21.60 -21.84
C ILE A 403 16.79 -21.41 -20.42
N ILE A 404 17.79 -22.21 -20.01
CA ILE A 404 18.34 -22.10 -18.65
C ILE A 404 19.08 -20.79 -18.43
N GLY A 405 19.78 -20.30 -19.46
CA GLY A 405 20.44 -19.00 -19.44
C GLY A 405 19.45 -17.84 -19.40
N GLU A 406 18.41 -17.88 -20.22
CA GLU A 406 17.34 -16.87 -20.23
C GLU A 406 16.56 -16.84 -18.91
N LEU A 407 16.29 -18.00 -18.30
CA LEU A 407 15.69 -18.08 -16.98
C LEU A 407 16.63 -17.51 -15.91
N ALA A 408 17.93 -17.80 -15.97
CA ALA A 408 18.91 -17.25 -15.03
C ALA A 408 18.94 -15.70 -15.08
N VAL A 409 18.84 -15.10 -16.26
CA VAL A 409 18.73 -13.64 -16.40
C VAL A 409 17.39 -13.11 -15.89
N THR A 410 16.29 -13.79 -16.25
CA THR A 410 14.93 -13.39 -15.84
C THR A 410 14.78 -13.38 -14.32
N TYR A 411 15.41 -14.34 -13.64
CA TYR A 411 15.44 -14.43 -12.19
C TYR A 411 16.60 -13.63 -11.55
N GLN A 412 17.28 -12.77 -12.33
CA GLN A 412 18.38 -11.91 -11.89
C GLN A 412 19.54 -12.66 -11.23
N MET A 413 19.70 -13.95 -11.55
CA MET A 413 20.76 -14.79 -11.01
C MET A 413 22.08 -14.58 -11.74
N ILE A 414 22.02 -14.15 -13.01
CA ILE A 414 23.15 -13.65 -13.81
C ILE A 414 22.71 -12.41 -14.60
N SER A 415 23.64 -11.56 -15.03
CA SER A 415 23.30 -10.44 -15.92
C SER A 415 23.20 -10.88 -17.40
N GLN A 416 22.54 -10.07 -18.23
CA GLN A 416 22.49 -10.30 -19.68
C GLN A 416 23.90 -10.33 -20.29
N ASP A 417 24.78 -9.43 -19.85
CA ASP A 417 26.18 -9.38 -20.32
C ASP A 417 26.97 -10.66 -19.93
N GLN A 418 26.69 -11.23 -18.76
CA GLN A 418 27.29 -12.51 -18.34
C GLN A 418 26.77 -13.69 -19.16
N LEU A 419 25.47 -13.72 -19.46
CA LEU A 419 24.88 -14.74 -20.32
C LEU A 419 25.48 -14.69 -21.73
N ASP A 420 25.61 -13.49 -22.30
CA ASP A 420 26.17 -13.30 -23.65
C ASP A 420 27.64 -13.74 -23.71
N ALA A 421 28.43 -13.48 -22.65
CA ALA A 421 29.80 -13.96 -22.53
C ALA A 421 29.89 -15.49 -22.44
N LEU A 422 29.00 -16.14 -21.67
CA LEU A 422 28.94 -17.60 -21.55
C LEU A 422 28.51 -18.27 -22.86
N ILE A 423 27.57 -17.67 -23.61
CA ILE A 423 27.14 -18.17 -24.93
C ILE A 423 28.28 -18.05 -25.95
N ALA A 424 29.04 -16.96 -25.92
CA ALA A 424 30.22 -16.78 -26.77
C ALA A 424 31.31 -17.84 -26.48
N GLU A 425 31.53 -18.17 -25.22
CA GLU A 425 32.47 -19.22 -24.82
C GLU A 425 31.95 -20.62 -25.17
N GLN A 426 30.66 -20.89 -24.98
CA GLN A 426 30.02 -22.14 -25.41
C GLN A 426 30.17 -22.37 -26.92
N THR A 427 30.03 -21.30 -27.71
CA THR A 427 30.22 -21.36 -29.17
C THR A 427 31.68 -21.61 -29.55
N GLU A 428 32.64 -21.05 -28.81
CA GLU A 428 34.07 -21.33 -29.00
C GLU A 428 34.44 -22.79 -28.66
N HIS A 429 33.87 -23.35 -27.58
CA HIS A 429 34.04 -24.75 -27.21
C HIS A 429 33.44 -25.70 -28.27
N LYS A 430 32.25 -25.38 -28.80
CA LYS A 430 31.61 -26.12 -29.90
C LYS A 430 32.46 -26.09 -31.17
N LEU A 431 33.10 -24.96 -31.49
CA LEU A 431 34.03 -24.83 -32.63
C LEU A 431 35.32 -25.66 -32.47
N LYS A 432 35.75 -25.93 -31.23
CA LYS A 432 36.89 -26.80 -30.90
C LYS A 432 36.51 -28.29 -30.81
N GLY A 433 35.26 -28.65 -31.11
CA GLY A 433 34.76 -30.02 -31.07
C GLY A 433 34.33 -30.53 -29.70
N ASN A 434 34.28 -29.66 -28.68
CA ASN A 434 33.81 -29.99 -27.33
C ASN A 434 32.37 -29.51 -27.14
N ASN A 435 31.45 -30.42 -26.85
CA ASN A 435 30.06 -30.07 -26.58
C ASN A 435 29.88 -29.85 -25.07
N VAL A 436 30.09 -28.62 -24.61
CA VAL A 436 29.88 -28.22 -23.20
C VAL A 436 28.51 -27.58 -23.08
N SER A 437 27.70 -28.04 -22.12
CA SER A 437 26.38 -27.47 -21.88
C SER A 437 26.48 -26.10 -21.18
N LEU A 438 25.48 -25.24 -21.38
CA LEU A 438 25.44 -23.94 -20.69
C LEU A 438 25.32 -24.14 -19.17
N GLU A 439 24.68 -25.23 -18.73
CA GLU A 439 24.58 -25.65 -17.33
C GLU A 439 25.96 -25.91 -16.71
N GLU A 440 26.82 -26.65 -17.40
CA GLU A 440 28.19 -26.93 -16.95
C GLU A 440 29.03 -25.65 -16.90
N LEU A 441 28.92 -24.77 -17.90
CA LEU A 441 29.63 -23.47 -17.90
C LEU A 441 29.15 -22.55 -16.78
N LEU A 442 27.85 -22.55 -16.47
CA LEU A 442 27.28 -21.76 -15.37
C LEU A 442 27.81 -22.21 -13.99
N VAL A 443 28.08 -23.50 -13.80
CA VAL A 443 28.75 -24.01 -12.59
C VAL A 443 30.25 -23.76 -12.62
N GLU A 444 30.91 -24.07 -13.73
CA GLU A 444 32.37 -24.02 -13.87
C GLU A 444 32.91 -22.59 -13.73
N LYS A 445 32.16 -21.61 -14.21
CA LYS A 445 32.49 -20.17 -14.09
C LYS A 445 31.97 -19.53 -12.80
N GLU A 446 31.45 -20.33 -11.87
CA GLU A 446 30.90 -19.88 -10.58
C GLU A 446 29.77 -18.85 -10.71
N CYS A 447 29.12 -18.76 -11.89
CA CYS A 447 28.01 -17.84 -12.12
C CYS A 447 26.73 -18.30 -11.39
N LEU A 448 26.56 -19.62 -11.20
CA LEU A 448 25.45 -20.22 -10.47
C LEU A 448 25.92 -21.40 -9.60
N SER A 449 25.33 -21.55 -8.42
CA SER A 449 25.54 -22.73 -7.58
C SER A 449 24.77 -23.94 -8.11
N LYS A 450 25.19 -25.17 -7.72
CA LYS A 450 24.44 -26.41 -8.05
C LYS A 450 22.97 -26.35 -7.61
N THR A 451 22.68 -25.65 -6.51
CA THR A 451 21.33 -25.41 -6.01
C THR A 451 20.57 -24.42 -6.89
N GLY A 452 21.22 -23.34 -7.34
CA GLY A 452 20.65 -22.37 -8.28
C GLY A 452 20.29 -23.00 -9.63
N ILE A 453 21.15 -23.89 -10.14
CA ILE A 453 20.83 -24.68 -11.33
C ILE A 453 19.68 -25.64 -11.04
N SER A 454 19.64 -26.32 -9.90
CA SER A 454 18.52 -27.21 -9.54
C SER A 454 17.18 -26.47 -9.48
N GLN A 455 17.16 -25.21 -9.03
CA GLN A 455 15.98 -24.35 -9.05
C GLN A 455 15.55 -23.99 -10.47
N LEU A 456 16.49 -23.62 -11.35
CA LEU A 456 16.22 -23.34 -12.75
C LEU A 456 15.77 -24.60 -13.52
N LEU A 457 16.32 -25.76 -13.19
CA LEU A 457 15.92 -27.07 -13.75
C LEU A 457 14.50 -27.47 -13.32
N SER A 458 14.14 -27.23 -12.05
CA SER A 458 12.77 -27.43 -11.57
C SER A 458 11.80 -26.48 -12.29
N LYS A 459 12.20 -25.21 -12.49
CA LYS A 459 11.39 -24.24 -13.22
C LYS A 459 11.26 -24.55 -14.71
N ARG A 460 12.34 -25.03 -15.35
CA ARG A 460 12.33 -25.53 -16.71
C ARG A 460 11.36 -26.70 -16.85
N SER A 461 11.44 -27.67 -15.94
CA SER A 461 10.53 -28.82 -15.91
C SER A 461 9.06 -28.40 -15.75
N PHE A 462 8.79 -27.37 -14.95
CA PHE A 462 7.46 -26.79 -14.84
C PHE A 462 7.00 -26.10 -16.13
N LEU A 463 7.86 -25.35 -16.82
CA LEU A 463 7.53 -24.70 -18.08
C LEU A 463 7.30 -25.72 -19.21
N GLU A 464 8.09 -26.79 -19.27
CA GLU A 464 7.90 -27.91 -20.20
C GLU A 464 6.55 -28.60 -19.97
N ILE A 465 6.18 -28.83 -18.69
CA ILE A 465 4.87 -29.36 -18.34
C ILE A 465 3.79 -28.35 -18.74
N ARG A 466 3.97 -27.05 -18.48
CA ARG A 466 3.00 -26.01 -18.84
C ARG A 466 2.75 -25.93 -20.34
N ASP A 467 3.77 -26.14 -21.17
CA ASP A 467 3.63 -26.15 -22.63
C ASP A 467 2.87 -27.38 -23.13
N MET A 468 3.16 -28.57 -22.59
CA MET A 468 2.37 -29.77 -22.87
C MET A 468 0.91 -29.62 -22.41
N GLU A 469 0.72 -28.98 -21.26
CA GLU A 469 -0.58 -28.74 -20.67
C GLU A 469 -1.37 -27.64 -21.42
N LEU A 470 -0.70 -26.66 -22.03
CA LEU A 470 -1.33 -25.72 -22.97
C LEU A 470 -1.88 -26.43 -24.20
N VAL A 471 -1.20 -27.49 -24.69
CA VAL A 471 -1.71 -28.35 -25.77
C VAL A 471 -2.91 -29.16 -25.29
N PHE A 472 -2.86 -29.71 -24.08
CA PHE A 472 -4.00 -30.36 -23.43
C PHE A 472 -5.22 -29.43 -23.32
N GLY A 473 -5.03 -28.21 -22.80
CA GLY A 473 -6.09 -27.21 -22.71
C GLY A 473 -6.68 -26.83 -24.07
N LYS A 474 -5.85 -26.71 -25.12
CA LYS A 474 -6.34 -26.48 -26.49
C LYS A 474 -7.21 -27.63 -27.00
N GLU A 475 -6.86 -28.87 -26.69
CA GLU A 475 -7.63 -30.04 -27.09
C GLU A 475 -8.96 -30.15 -26.30
N VAL A 476 -8.95 -29.83 -25.00
CA VAL A 476 -10.17 -29.71 -24.16
C VAL A 476 -11.11 -28.66 -24.73
N ALA A 477 -10.58 -27.48 -25.13
CA ALA A 477 -11.37 -26.42 -25.76
C ALA A 477 -11.93 -26.85 -27.11
N LYS A 478 -11.14 -27.55 -27.93
CA LYS A 478 -11.53 -28.01 -29.26
C LYS A 478 -12.67 -29.03 -29.22
N ARG A 479 -12.71 -29.87 -28.17
CA ARG A 479 -13.79 -30.84 -27.92
C ARG A 479 -15.02 -30.21 -27.26
N GLY A 480 -14.99 -28.91 -26.97
CA GLY A 480 -16.11 -28.19 -26.33
C GLY A 480 -16.33 -28.55 -24.86
N LEU A 481 -15.36 -29.20 -24.22
CA LEU A 481 -15.47 -29.70 -22.85
C LEU A 481 -15.19 -28.61 -21.80
N ALA A 482 -14.41 -27.59 -22.15
CA ALA A 482 -14.20 -26.42 -21.30
C ALA A 482 -14.03 -25.16 -22.16
N THR A 483 -14.46 -24.02 -21.62
CA THR A 483 -14.28 -22.71 -22.24
C THR A 483 -12.83 -22.24 -22.14
N LYS A 484 -12.42 -21.33 -23.04
CA LYS A 484 -11.08 -20.74 -23.03
C LYS A 484 -10.75 -20.06 -21.69
N ASP A 485 -11.75 -19.52 -20.99
CA ASP A 485 -11.54 -18.82 -19.71
C ASP A 485 -11.46 -19.79 -18.51
N GLU A 486 -12.11 -20.94 -18.58
CA GLU A 486 -11.95 -22.03 -17.61
C GLU A 486 -10.55 -22.67 -17.69
N ILE A 487 -10.04 -22.87 -18.90
CA ILE A 487 -8.66 -23.35 -19.12
C ILE A 487 -7.64 -22.32 -18.63
N LYS A 488 -7.85 -21.02 -18.89
CA LYS A 488 -7.00 -19.95 -18.33
C LYS A 488 -7.03 -19.98 -16.80
N SER A 489 -8.20 -20.17 -16.19
CA SER A 489 -8.35 -20.24 -14.73
C SER A 489 -7.61 -21.45 -14.15
N ALA A 490 -7.66 -22.60 -14.82
CA ALA A 490 -6.92 -23.79 -14.44
C ALA A 490 -5.38 -23.57 -14.55
N LEU A 491 -4.90 -22.93 -15.61
CA LEU A 491 -3.49 -22.57 -15.79
C LEU A 491 -2.98 -21.58 -14.73
N ILE A 492 -3.81 -20.60 -14.35
CA ILE A 492 -3.50 -19.66 -13.26
C ILE A 492 -3.41 -20.41 -11.93
N ARG A 493 -4.32 -21.35 -11.67
CA ARG A 493 -4.29 -22.19 -10.47
C ARG A 493 -3.05 -23.10 -10.46
N GLN A 494 -2.68 -23.68 -11.59
CA GLN A 494 -1.47 -24.48 -11.77
C GLN A 494 -0.20 -23.66 -11.44
N ALA A 495 -0.09 -22.44 -11.97
CA ALA A 495 1.03 -21.53 -11.67
C ALA A 495 1.10 -21.16 -10.20
N LYS A 496 -0.05 -20.84 -9.58
CA LYS A 496 -0.14 -20.48 -8.16
C LYS A 496 0.23 -21.64 -7.23
N VAL A 497 -0.21 -22.88 -7.53
CA VAL A 497 0.14 -24.06 -6.76
C VAL A 497 1.64 -24.35 -6.84
N TYR A 498 2.23 -24.19 -8.02
CA TYR A 498 3.68 -24.33 -8.20
C TYR A 498 4.46 -23.26 -7.42
N GLU A 499 4.04 -21.99 -7.47
CA GLU A 499 4.69 -20.89 -6.71
C GLU A 499 4.63 -21.10 -5.20
N GLN A 500 3.56 -21.69 -4.67
CA GLN A 500 3.35 -21.86 -3.23
C GLN A 500 3.98 -23.13 -2.65
N SER A 501 4.13 -24.17 -3.46
CA SER A 501 4.50 -25.51 -2.95
C SER A 501 5.57 -26.23 -3.77
N ALA A 502 6.05 -25.64 -4.87
CA ALA A 502 6.91 -26.28 -5.88
C ALA A 502 6.35 -27.60 -6.46
N LYS A 503 5.07 -27.91 -6.18
CA LYS A 503 4.39 -29.11 -6.69
C LYS A 503 3.86 -28.82 -8.08
N VAL A 504 4.30 -29.61 -9.07
CA VAL A 504 3.72 -29.56 -10.41
C VAL A 504 2.42 -30.36 -10.42
N VAL A 505 1.31 -29.68 -10.71
CA VAL A 505 -0.02 -30.27 -10.87
C VAL A 505 -0.45 -30.15 -12.33
N LEU A 506 -1.16 -31.13 -12.88
CA LEU A 506 -1.64 -31.10 -14.27
C LEU A 506 -2.96 -30.32 -14.33
N ILE A 507 -3.20 -29.54 -15.40
CA ILE A 507 -4.47 -28.83 -15.54
C ILE A 507 -5.62 -29.78 -15.82
N GLY A 508 -5.36 -30.96 -16.40
CA GLY A 508 -6.37 -32.03 -16.48
C GLY A 508 -6.97 -32.39 -15.12
N ASP A 509 -6.14 -32.53 -14.09
CA ASP A 509 -6.59 -32.86 -12.73
C ASP A 509 -7.30 -31.67 -12.07
N ILE A 510 -6.82 -30.44 -12.32
CA ILE A 510 -7.47 -29.22 -11.83
C ILE A 510 -8.87 -29.05 -12.44
N LEU A 511 -9.03 -29.37 -13.72
CA LEU A 511 -10.31 -29.29 -14.43
C LEU A 511 -11.29 -30.37 -13.92
N VAL A 512 -10.80 -31.57 -13.60
CA VAL A 512 -11.61 -32.63 -12.95
C VAL A 512 -12.03 -32.22 -11.53
N GLU A 513 -11.09 -31.74 -10.71
CA GLU A 513 -11.36 -31.28 -9.35
C GLU A 513 -12.38 -30.13 -9.33
N SER A 514 -12.37 -29.31 -10.37
CA SER A 514 -13.28 -28.18 -10.55
C SER A 514 -14.60 -28.58 -11.23
N GLN A 515 -14.83 -29.88 -11.46
CA GLN A 515 -16.00 -30.49 -12.10
C GLN A 515 -16.29 -29.96 -13.52
N ILE A 516 -15.25 -29.47 -14.21
CA ILE A 516 -15.36 -28.90 -15.56
C ILE A 516 -15.29 -30.01 -16.62
N ILE A 517 -14.46 -31.02 -16.40
CA ILE A 517 -14.39 -32.24 -17.21
C ILE A 517 -14.46 -33.47 -16.30
N THR A 518 -14.87 -34.62 -16.82
CA THR A 518 -14.85 -35.87 -16.03
C THR A 518 -13.49 -36.55 -16.07
N GLU A 519 -13.23 -37.47 -15.12
CA GLU A 519 -12.02 -38.32 -15.16
C GLU A 519 -11.93 -39.10 -16.47
N HIS A 520 -13.07 -39.56 -17.01
CA HIS A 520 -13.16 -40.24 -18.29
C HIS A 520 -12.77 -39.32 -19.47
N ASP A 521 -13.23 -38.07 -19.47
CA ASP A 521 -12.88 -37.09 -20.52
C ASP A 521 -11.39 -36.74 -20.50
N ARG A 522 -10.81 -36.57 -19.31
CA ARG A 522 -9.38 -36.34 -19.12
C ARG A 522 -8.58 -37.51 -19.69
N ASP A 523 -8.95 -38.74 -19.33
CA ASP A 523 -8.19 -39.94 -19.70
C ASP A 523 -8.31 -40.24 -21.20
N ASN A 524 -9.45 -39.95 -21.83
CA ASN A 524 -9.64 -40.03 -23.28
C ASN A 524 -8.78 -39.01 -24.06
N ILE A 525 -8.60 -37.80 -23.53
CA ILE A 525 -7.74 -36.78 -24.14
C ILE A 525 -6.26 -37.15 -23.94
N LEU A 526 -5.89 -37.65 -22.76
CA LEU A 526 -4.53 -38.14 -22.49
C LEU A 526 -4.19 -39.36 -23.36
N ALA A 527 -5.13 -40.30 -23.57
CA ALA A 527 -4.98 -41.42 -24.49
C ALA A 527 -4.84 -40.96 -25.95
N GLY A 528 -5.63 -39.96 -26.37
CA GLY A 528 -5.51 -39.33 -27.69
C GLY A 528 -4.19 -38.58 -27.92
N GLN A 529 -3.51 -38.15 -26.85
CA GLN A 529 -2.16 -37.58 -26.87
C GLN A 529 -1.05 -38.63 -26.69
N ASN A 530 -1.37 -39.94 -26.68
CA ASN A 530 -0.47 -41.05 -26.37
C ASN A 530 0.22 -40.97 -24.99
N ARG A 531 -0.38 -40.23 -24.03
CA ARG A 531 0.16 -40.06 -22.67
C ARG A 531 -0.29 -41.18 -21.72
N ILE A 532 -1.31 -41.97 -22.07
CA ILE A 532 -1.83 -43.15 -21.33
C ILE A 532 -2.29 -44.23 -22.36
N LYS A 533 -2.23 -45.54 -22.02
CA LYS A 533 -2.79 -46.63 -22.86
C LYS A 533 -4.29 -46.82 -22.61
N PRO A 534 -5.14 -47.06 -23.63
CA PRO A 534 -6.59 -47.15 -23.45
C PRO A 534 -6.99 -48.43 -22.69
N SER A 535 -7.90 -48.27 -21.71
CA SER A 535 -8.65 -49.38 -21.08
C SER A 535 -9.96 -49.62 -21.84
N PRO A 536 -10.52 -50.85 -21.87
CA PRO A 536 -11.66 -51.20 -22.69
C PRO A 536 -12.94 -50.54 -22.17
N SER A 537 -13.73 -49.98 -23.08
CA SER A 537 -15.04 -49.39 -22.84
C SER A 537 -16.11 -50.47 -22.66
N ASP A 538 -16.91 -50.34 -21.61
CA ASP A 538 -18.21 -50.99 -21.45
C ASP A 538 -19.24 -50.27 -22.34
N ASP A 539 -19.53 -50.82 -23.52
CA ASP A 539 -20.85 -50.73 -24.13
C ASP A 539 -21.00 -51.87 -25.14
N ASP A 540 -21.57 -52.98 -24.70
CA ASP A 540 -22.31 -53.90 -25.58
C ASP A 540 -23.38 -54.59 -24.72
N THR A 541 -24.62 -54.17 -24.93
CA THR A 541 -25.81 -54.82 -24.38
C THR A 541 -26.38 -55.75 -25.45
N GLN A 542 -26.79 -56.95 -25.02
CA GLN A 542 -27.66 -57.94 -25.69
C GLN A 542 -26.99 -58.74 -26.82
N GLU A 543 -27.18 -60.05 -26.98
CA GLU A 543 -28.18 -61.00 -26.47
C GLU A 543 -27.74 -62.44 -26.85
N SER A 544 -28.26 -63.41 -26.12
CA SER A 544 -28.71 -64.74 -26.59
C SER A 544 -27.71 -65.86 -26.97
N ASP A 545 -27.99 -66.98 -26.29
CA ASP A 545 -28.17 -68.35 -26.81
C ASP A 545 -26.97 -69.24 -27.15
N MET A 546 -26.71 -70.15 -26.20
CA MET A 546 -26.92 -71.60 -26.34
C MET A 546 -26.53 -72.23 -27.68
N SER A 547 -25.48 -73.06 -27.62
CA SER A 547 -25.53 -74.42 -28.19
C SER A 547 -24.64 -75.37 -27.38
N SER A 548 -25.03 -76.63 -27.44
CA SER A 548 -24.72 -77.76 -26.58
C SER A 548 -23.39 -78.46 -26.90
N ASP A 549 -22.82 -79.17 -25.93
CA ASP A 549 -22.82 -80.65 -25.90
C ASP A 549 -22.05 -81.18 -24.67
N ALA A 550 -22.44 -82.39 -24.27
CA ALA A 550 -22.23 -83.06 -23.01
C ALA A 550 -20.82 -83.64 -22.78
N ASP A 551 -20.41 -83.82 -21.52
CA ASP A 551 -20.37 -85.14 -20.85
C ASP A 551 -19.84 -85.06 -19.40
N ASP A 552 -20.32 -86.01 -18.59
CA ASP A 552 -20.11 -86.32 -17.17
C ASP A 552 -18.69 -86.14 -16.59
N ASP A 553 -18.57 -85.65 -15.34
CA ASP A 553 -18.48 -86.52 -14.15
C ASP A 553 -18.26 -85.74 -12.82
N MET A 554 -18.79 -86.31 -11.75
CA MET A 554 -18.97 -85.76 -10.40
C MET A 554 -17.83 -86.18 -9.45
N TYR A 555 -17.05 -85.25 -8.87
CA TYR A 555 -16.26 -85.47 -7.63
C TYR A 555 -16.15 -84.21 -6.74
N LEU A 556 -16.18 -84.45 -5.43
CA LEU A 556 -16.15 -83.50 -4.31
C LEU A 556 -14.90 -82.60 -4.30
N ASN A 557 -15.04 -81.29 -4.09
CA ASN A 557 -13.92 -80.38 -3.78
C ASN A 557 -13.80 -80.16 -2.27
N ASP A 558 -12.58 -80.36 -1.74
CA ASP A 558 -12.17 -80.00 -0.38
C ASP A 558 -12.22 -78.47 -0.16
N PRO A 559 -12.29 -78.01 1.11
CA PRO A 559 -12.44 -76.59 1.39
C PRO A 559 -11.14 -75.81 1.12
N GLU A 560 -11.23 -74.75 0.33
CA GLU A 560 -10.06 -73.99 -0.10
C GLU A 560 -9.73 -72.83 0.87
N ILE A 561 -8.60 -72.93 1.57
CA ILE A 561 -8.00 -71.84 2.36
C ILE A 561 -7.18 -70.96 1.41
N SER A 562 -7.54 -69.68 1.32
CA SER A 562 -6.83 -68.66 0.53
C SER A 562 -6.21 -67.59 1.45
N ILE A 563 -4.97 -67.20 1.18
CA ILE A 563 -4.24 -66.17 1.93
C ILE A 563 -3.96 -65.02 0.97
N SER A 564 -4.34 -63.80 1.37
CA SER A 564 -4.05 -62.58 0.62
C SER A 564 -3.12 -61.67 1.44
N VAL A 565 -2.03 -61.25 0.81
CA VAL A 565 -1.06 -60.32 1.39
C VAL A 565 -1.33 -58.92 0.84
N SER A 566 -1.30 -57.93 1.73
CA SER A 566 -1.39 -56.52 1.38
C SER A 566 -0.24 -56.10 0.46
N GLN A 567 -0.48 -55.15 -0.45
CA GLN A 567 0.54 -54.68 -1.42
C GLN A 567 1.80 -54.11 -0.73
N ASP A 568 1.65 -53.55 0.47
CA ASP A 568 2.73 -53.03 1.31
C ASP A 568 3.50 -54.11 2.08
N SER A 569 3.11 -55.38 1.96
CA SER A 569 3.65 -56.52 2.71
C SER A 569 3.58 -56.36 4.24
N LEU A 570 2.74 -55.45 4.77
CA LEU A 570 2.60 -55.21 6.21
C LEU A 570 1.48 -56.02 6.85
N SER A 571 0.61 -56.66 6.07
CA SER A 571 -0.42 -57.55 6.64
C SER A 571 -0.84 -58.68 5.71
N ALA A 572 -1.19 -59.83 6.30
CA ALA A 572 -1.79 -60.95 5.60
C ALA A 572 -3.16 -61.29 6.17
N HIS A 573 -4.10 -61.66 5.31
CA HIS A 573 -5.46 -62.03 5.67
C HIS A 573 -5.81 -63.41 5.10
N VAL A 574 -6.59 -64.19 5.84
CA VAL A 574 -7.06 -65.52 5.43
C VAL A 574 -8.54 -65.46 5.14
N ALA A 575 -8.95 -66.03 4.00
CA ALA A 575 -10.33 -66.26 3.61
C ALA A 575 -10.56 -67.76 3.36
N ILE A 576 -11.65 -68.28 3.91
CA ILE A 576 -12.05 -69.68 3.80
C ILE A 576 -13.34 -69.73 2.99
N SER A 577 -13.31 -70.34 1.80
CA SER A 577 -14.50 -70.52 0.97
C SER A 577 -15.36 -71.64 1.56
N ARG A 578 -16.66 -71.40 1.75
CA ARG A 578 -17.56 -72.38 2.39
C ARG A 578 -18.23 -73.27 1.35
N ASP A 579 -18.06 -74.57 1.53
CA ASP A 579 -19.15 -75.47 1.94
C ASP A 579 -18.63 -76.44 2.99
N LEU A 580 -18.80 -76.10 4.27
CA LEU A 580 -18.50 -76.99 5.39
C LEU A 580 -19.67 -76.96 6.37
N ASN A 581 -20.55 -77.93 6.18
CA ASN A 581 -21.48 -78.41 7.19
C ASN A 581 -20.84 -79.58 7.99
N ARG A 582 -19.51 -79.57 8.16
CA ARG A 582 -18.81 -80.41 9.16
C ARG A 582 -18.57 -79.56 10.40
N ASP A 583 -18.84 -80.15 11.56
CA ASP A 583 -18.62 -79.58 12.88
C ASP A 583 -17.18 -79.07 13.04
N ILE A 584 -16.98 -77.75 12.95
CA ILE A 584 -15.70 -77.07 13.19
C ILE A 584 -15.19 -77.31 14.63
N ASP A 585 -16.07 -77.73 15.56
CA ASP A 585 -15.69 -77.99 16.95
C ASP A 585 -14.90 -79.29 17.14
N ALA A 586 -14.91 -80.22 16.17
CA ALA A 586 -14.20 -81.50 16.28
C ALA A 586 -12.75 -81.47 15.75
N SER A 587 -12.37 -80.45 14.96
CA SER A 587 -11.04 -80.37 14.33
C SER A 587 -10.42 -78.96 14.32
N LEU A 588 -10.84 -78.08 15.24
CA LEU A 588 -10.36 -76.69 15.30
C LEU A 588 -8.83 -76.56 15.35
N ASP A 589 -8.16 -77.49 16.04
CA ASP A 589 -6.70 -77.51 16.17
C ASP A 589 -6.03 -77.87 14.83
N GLU A 590 -6.59 -78.83 14.07
CA GLU A 590 -6.11 -79.16 12.70
C GLU A 590 -6.28 -77.96 11.76
N TRP A 591 -7.37 -77.20 11.87
CA TRP A 591 -7.58 -75.99 11.04
C TRP A 591 -6.62 -74.84 11.37
N VAL A 592 -6.28 -74.65 12.65
CA VAL A 592 -5.29 -73.65 13.05
C VAL A 592 -3.91 -74.06 12.54
N GLU A 593 -3.59 -75.35 12.60
CA GLU A 593 -2.33 -75.91 12.10
C GLU A 593 -2.23 -75.81 10.57
N ASP A 594 -3.30 -76.13 9.83
CA ASP A 594 -3.38 -75.98 8.37
C ASP A 594 -3.24 -74.52 7.92
N ILE A 595 -3.90 -73.57 8.60
CA ILE A 595 -3.77 -72.15 8.30
C ILE A 595 -2.33 -71.69 8.54
N LYS A 596 -1.73 -72.08 9.66
CA LYS A 596 -0.34 -71.74 9.98
C LYS A 596 0.63 -72.35 8.98
N GLN A 597 0.42 -73.60 8.61
CA GLN A 597 1.25 -74.27 7.63
C GLN A 597 1.17 -73.55 6.30
N LYS A 598 -0.04 -73.17 5.85
CA LYS A 598 -0.23 -72.42 4.61
C LYS A 598 0.31 -70.99 4.65
N VAL A 599 0.24 -70.31 5.82
CA VAL A 599 0.89 -69.01 6.06
C VAL A 599 2.41 -69.14 5.96
N THR A 600 2.96 -70.21 6.53
CA THR A 600 4.40 -70.52 6.51
C THR A 600 4.86 -70.93 5.12
N ASP A 601 4.06 -71.69 4.37
CA ASP A 601 4.31 -72.09 2.98
C ASP A 601 4.33 -70.88 2.04
N GLN A 602 3.57 -69.82 2.35
CA GLN A 602 3.65 -68.53 1.67
C GLN A 602 4.84 -67.65 2.14
N GLY A 603 5.67 -68.16 3.05
CA GLY A 603 6.88 -67.51 3.51
C GLY A 603 6.65 -66.41 4.56
N ILE A 604 5.47 -66.32 5.17
CA ILE A 604 5.16 -65.33 6.20
C ILE A 604 5.66 -65.87 7.54
N TYR A 605 6.63 -65.19 8.15
CA TYR A 605 7.31 -65.64 9.38
C TYR A 605 7.29 -64.60 10.50
N TYR A 606 6.85 -63.37 10.24
CA TYR A 606 6.92 -62.24 11.16
C TYR A 606 5.52 -61.70 11.49
N GLY A 607 5.28 -61.43 12.77
CA GLY A 607 4.02 -60.84 13.23
C GLY A 607 2.79 -61.74 13.12
N ILE A 608 2.97 -63.06 13.06
CA ILE A 608 1.88 -64.04 13.03
C ILE A 608 1.11 -63.99 14.34
N ILE A 609 -0.22 -63.90 14.24
CA ILE A 609 -1.12 -63.81 15.37
C ILE A 609 -1.21 -65.17 16.10
N SER A 610 -1.39 -65.16 17.43
CA SER A 610 -1.42 -66.38 18.24
C SER A 610 -2.57 -67.34 17.91
N ASP A 611 -2.34 -68.62 18.15
CA ASP A 611 -3.24 -69.75 17.90
C ASP A 611 -4.61 -69.53 18.54
N SER A 612 -4.62 -68.98 19.76
CA SER A 612 -5.83 -68.62 20.51
C SER A 612 -6.71 -67.59 19.79
N LEU A 613 -6.09 -66.65 19.08
CA LEU A 613 -6.79 -65.60 18.33
C LEU A 613 -7.25 -66.11 16.96
N ILE A 614 -6.44 -66.94 16.28
CA ILE A 614 -6.86 -67.63 15.05
C ILE A 614 -8.05 -68.55 15.34
N ALA A 615 -7.98 -69.36 16.39
CA ALA A 615 -9.08 -70.20 16.88
C ALA A 615 -10.33 -69.38 17.25
N GLY A 616 -10.16 -68.22 17.87
CA GLY A 616 -11.25 -67.28 18.18
C GLY A 616 -11.91 -66.70 16.93
N CYS A 617 -11.13 -66.32 15.92
CA CYS A 617 -11.61 -65.85 14.62
C CYS A 617 -12.37 -66.95 13.86
N LEU A 618 -11.86 -68.19 13.92
CA LEU A 618 -12.52 -69.37 13.33
C LEU A 618 -13.82 -69.75 14.04
N LYS A 619 -13.97 -69.51 15.35
CA LYS A 619 -15.22 -69.76 16.08
C LYS A 619 -16.30 -68.71 15.80
N SER A 620 -15.91 -67.47 15.51
CA SER A 620 -16.83 -66.35 15.30
C SER A 620 -17.65 -66.49 14.01
N ALA A 621 -18.97 -66.66 14.13
CA ALA A 621 -19.90 -66.82 12.99
C ALA A 621 -19.87 -65.65 11.99
N VAL A 622 -19.50 -64.45 12.46
CA VAL A 622 -19.41 -63.21 11.65
C VAL A 622 -18.12 -63.17 10.82
N LEU A 623 -17.00 -63.64 11.38
CA LEU A 623 -15.69 -63.69 10.70
C LEU A 623 -15.57 -64.92 9.81
N LYS A 624 -16.33 -66.00 10.03
CA LYS A 624 -16.41 -67.15 9.10
C LYS A 624 -16.90 -66.78 7.68
N LYS A 625 -17.43 -65.57 7.45
CA LYS A 625 -17.88 -65.07 6.13
C LYS A 625 -16.98 -63.98 5.54
N LYS A 626 -15.95 -63.51 6.25
CA LYS A 626 -15.06 -62.42 5.80
C LYS A 626 -13.59 -62.79 6.03
N SER A 627 -12.69 -62.24 5.24
CA SER A 627 -11.25 -62.44 5.49
C SER A 627 -10.85 -61.84 6.84
N PHE A 628 -9.97 -62.51 7.59
CA PHE A 628 -9.45 -62.01 8.87
C PHE A 628 -7.92 -61.98 8.86
N LYS A 629 -7.33 -61.01 9.58
CA LYS A 629 -5.87 -60.80 9.61
C LYS A 629 -5.20 -61.96 10.34
N VAL A 630 -4.08 -62.46 9.81
CA VAL A 630 -3.29 -63.56 10.39
C VAL A 630 -1.83 -63.20 10.64
N ALA A 631 -1.31 -62.16 9.99
CA ALA A 631 0.01 -61.60 10.28
C ALA A 631 0.01 -60.08 10.13
N SER A 632 0.82 -59.39 10.94
CA SER A 632 1.01 -57.93 10.91
C SER A 632 2.47 -57.57 11.12
N GLY A 633 3.08 -56.90 10.15
CA GLY A 633 4.41 -56.33 10.27
C GLY A 633 4.43 -55.04 11.10
N ASP A 634 5.64 -54.56 11.40
CA ASP A 634 5.88 -53.30 12.09
C ASP A 634 6.16 -52.20 11.04
N PRO A 635 5.31 -51.17 10.89
CA PRO A 635 5.53 -50.13 9.90
C PRO A 635 6.74 -49.24 10.27
N PRO A 636 7.54 -48.77 9.29
CA PRO A 636 8.64 -47.85 9.56
C PRO A 636 8.16 -46.46 10.02
N GLU A 637 8.88 -45.85 10.95
CA GLU A 637 8.66 -44.46 11.38
C GLU A 637 9.49 -43.51 10.51
N LYS A 638 8.85 -42.50 9.91
CA LYS A 638 9.55 -41.48 9.11
C LYS A 638 10.32 -40.50 10.02
N GLY A 639 11.54 -40.16 9.62
CA GLY A 639 12.31 -39.08 10.24
C GLY A 639 11.74 -37.68 9.97
N LYS A 640 12.21 -36.67 10.69
CA LYS A 640 11.90 -35.25 10.48
C LYS A 640 13.18 -34.52 10.07
N ALA A 641 13.15 -33.85 8.91
CA ALA A 641 14.28 -33.05 8.45
C ALA A 641 14.50 -31.83 9.36
N GLY A 642 15.78 -31.47 9.59
CA GLY A 642 16.13 -30.26 10.29
C GLY A 642 15.67 -29.01 9.55
N LYS A 643 15.40 -27.93 10.28
CA LYS A 643 14.90 -26.66 9.72
C LYS A 643 15.56 -25.47 10.39
N ILE A 644 16.14 -24.57 9.59
CA ILE A 644 16.61 -23.26 10.07
C ILE A 644 15.46 -22.26 10.03
N THR A 645 15.28 -21.50 11.11
CA THR A 645 14.34 -20.39 11.20
C THR A 645 15.15 -19.10 11.41
N TYR A 646 14.98 -18.13 10.50
CA TYR A 646 15.64 -16.82 10.59
C TYR A 646 14.74 -15.83 11.35
N HIS A 647 15.36 -14.99 12.19
CA HIS A 647 14.68 -13.99 13.03
C HIS A 647 14.85 -12.56 12.50
N PHE A 648 15.34 -12.39 11.28
CA PHE A 648 15.42 -11.11 10.58
C PHE A 648 14.75 -11.21 9.21
N GLU A 649 14.30 -10.07 8.66
CA GLU A 649 13.71 -10.03 7.31
C GLU A 649 14.79 -10.33 6.27
N THR A 650 14.61 -11.43 5.54
CA THR A 650 15.55 -11.89 4.52
C THR A 650 15.34 -11.18 3.18
N ASP A 651 14.19 -10.51 2.98
CA ASP A 651 13.88 -9.71 1.79
C ASP A 651 13.31 -8.34 2.17
N TYR A 652 14.21 -7.41 2.48
CA TYR A 652 13.88 -6.04 2.90
C TYR A 652 13.72 -5.05 1.75
N ARG A 653 13.80 -5.49 0.48
CA ARG A 653 13.69 -4.61 -0.71
C ARG A 653 12.26 -4.44 -1.24
N LYS A 654 11.24 -4.76 -0.44
CA LYS A 654 9.82 -4.70 -0.84
C LYS A 654 9.37 -3.26 -1.04
N ALA A 655 8.73 -2.96 -2.17
CA ALA A 655 8.33 -1.60 -2.51
C ALA A 655 7.06 -1.14 -1.74
N GLY A 656 7.12 0.08 -1.19
CA GLY A 656 5.97 0.92 -0.87
C GLY A 656 5.31 0.64 0.48
N VAL A 657 5.66 1.43 1.49
CA VAL A 657 4.89 1.53 2.74
C VAL A 657 3.76 2.55 2.56
N LEU A 658 2.57 2.22 3.05
CA LEU A 658 1.43 3.13 3.11
C LEU A 658 1.62 4.07 4.30
N ASN A 659 1.88 5.35 4.04
CA ASN A 659 2.06 6.33 5.12
C ASN A 659 0.72 6.53 5.86
N ASP A 660 0.75 7.08 7.08
CA ASP A 660 -0.44 7.34 7.95
C ASP A 660 -1.58 8.12 7.28
N LYS A 661 -1.29 8.77 6.15
CA LYS A 661 -2.21 9.58 5.34
C LYS A 661 -2.76 8.85 4.11
N GLY A 662 -2.39 7.59 3.88
CA GLY A 662 -2.89 6.77 2.76
C GLY A 662 -2.18 7.01 1.42
N PHE A 663 -1.03 7.68 1.40
CA PHE A 663 -0.20 7.91 0.22
C PHE A 663 0.99 6.94 0.22
N ILE A 664 1.42 6.52 -0.98
CA ILE A 664 2.60 5.67 -1.18
C ILE A 664 3.73 6.58 -1.65
N ASP A 665 4.80 6.66 -0.88
CA ASP A 665 6.05 7.27 -1.34
C ASP A 665 6.85 6.21 -2.11
N PHE A 666 6.91 6.34 -3.43
CA PHE A 666 7.64 5.40 -4.29
C PHE A 666 9.17 5.49 -4.12
N LYS A 667 9.67 6.50 -3.40
CA LYS A 667 11.09 6.58 -3.02
C LYS A 667 11.38 5.84 -1.72
N ASP A 668 10.36 5.48 -0.94
CA ASP A 668 10.52 4.72 0.29
C ASP A 668 10.42 3.21 0.00
N ARG A 669 11.50 2.48 0.30
CA ARG A 669 11.62 1.03 0.09
C ARG A 669 11.51 0.22 1.38
N GLY A 670 11.05 0.84 2.46
CA GLY A 670 10.89 0.19 3.76
C GLY A 670 12.17 0.17 4.60
N ASP A 671 12.05 -0.40 5.79
CA ASP A 671 13.11 -0.38 6.79
C ASP A 671 14.22 -1.37 6.44
N ILE A 672 15.47 -0.88 6.47
CA ILE A 672 16.66 -1.71 6.31
C ILE A 672 16.92 -2.43 7.64
N PRO A 673 17.07 -3.78 7.64
CA PRO A 673 17.24 -4.53 8.87
C PRO A 673 18.54 -4.14 9.58
N PHE A 674 18.46 -4.01 10.90
CA PHE A 674 19.58 -3.70 11.77
C PHE A 674 19.46 -4.53 13.05
N VAL A 675 20.56 -5.18 13.44
CA VAL A 675 20.65 -6.04 14.63
C VAL A 675 21.73 -5.50 15.56
N LYS A 676 21.53 -5.74 16.87
CA LYS A 676 22.55 -5.43 17.88
C LYS A 676 23.37 -6.66 18.25
N ALA A 677 24.60 -6.45 18.70
CA ALA A 677 25.42 -7.51 19.29
C ALA A 677 24.65 -8.21 20.41
N GLY A 678 24.63 -9.55 20.38
CA GLY A 678 23.89 -10.44 21.27
C GLY A 678 22.48 -10.80 20.81
N GLU A 679 21.98 -10.25 19.70
CA GLU A 679 20.64 -10.55 19.18
C GLU A 679 20.60 -11.90 18.46
N LEU A 680 19.49 -12.64 18.59
CA LEU A 680 19.30 -13.94 17.96
C LEU A 680 18.98 -13.77 16.47
N LEU A 681 19.79 -14.38 15.60
CA LEU A 681 19.65 -14.28 14.14
C LEU A 681 18.94 -15.49 13.55
N ALA A 682 19.26 -16.69 14.03
CA ALA A 682 18.67 -17.93 13.52
C ALA A 682 18.66 -19.05 14.55
N GLU A 683 17.69 -19.96 14.42
CA GLU A 683 17.52 -21.16 15.25
C GLU A 683 17.36 -22.41 14.37
N LEU A 684 18.09 -23.48 14.70
CA LEU A 684 18.07 -24.76 14.01
C LEU A 684 17.23 -25.76 14.81
N SER A 685 16.17 -26.26 14.17
CA SER A 685 15.48 -27.47 14.62
C SER A 685 16.27 -28.69 14.13
N PRO A 686 16.77 -29.57 15.01
CA PRO A 686 17.64 -30.68 14.64
C PRO A 686 16.90 -31.76 13.82
N THR A 687 17.65 -32.45 12.95
CA THR A 687 17.15 -33.60 12.19
C THR A 687 16.87 -34.77 13.14
N VAL A 688 15.73 -35.45 12.96
CA VAL A 688 15.35 -36.67 13.70
C VAL A 688 15.33 -37.82 12.71
N GLN A 689 16.19 -38.82 12.90
CA GLN A 689 16.24 -40.01 12.04
C GLN A 689 14.97 -40.86 12.19
N GLY A 690 14.55 -41.51 11.10
CA GLY A 690 13.44 -42.45 11.12
C GLY A 690 13.84 -43.80 11.75
N LYS A 691 12.85 -44.59 12.16
CA LYS A 691 13.09 -45.96 12.67
C LYS A 691 12.64 -46.99 11.64
N SER A 692 13.51 -47.96 11.35
CA SER A 692 13.18 -49.06 10.45
C SER A 692 12.07 -49.95 11.02
N GLY A 693 11.17 -50.38 10.13
CA GLY A 693 10.13 -51.36 10.41
C GLY A 693 10.51 -52.76 9.91
N TYR A 694 9.59 -53.72 10.03
CA TYR A 694 9.72 -55.09 9.52
C TYR A 694 8.44 -55.51 8.80
N ASP A 695 8.56 -56.04 7.59
CA ASP A 695 7.41 -56.62 6.87
C ASP A 695 6.99 -57.97 7.46
N ILE A 696 5.87 -58.55 7.01
CA ILE A 696 5.38 -59.86 7.49
C ILE A 696 6.29 -61.04 7.12
N TYR A 697 7.25 -60.82 6.21
CA TYR A 697 8.27 -61.80 5.81
C TYR A 697 9.53 -61.70 6.68
N GLY A 698 9.58 -60.77 7.64
CA GLY A 698 10.72 -60.52 8.52
C GLY A 698 11.84 -59.71 7.86
N ARG A 699 11.59 -59.10 6.69
CA ARG A 699 12.56 -58.24 6.01
C ARG A 699 12.51 -56.84 6.62
N LYS A 700 13.68 -56.32 6.97
CA LYS A 700 13.82 -54.96 7.48
C LYS A 700 13.44 -53.97 6.39
N MET A 701 12.50 -53.09 6.69
CA MET A 701 12.12 -51.98 5.82
C MET A 701 13.05 -50.81 6.07
N GLU A 702 13.94 -50.53 5.11
CA GLU A 702 14.88 -49.43 5.19
C GLU A 702 14.15 -48.08 5.15
N VAL A 703 14.59 -47.15 6.00
CA VAL A 703 14.13 -45.76 5.99
C VAL A 703 15.30 -44.93 5.49
N PRO A 704 15.10 -44.05 4.49
CA PRO A 704 16.15 -43.16 4.02
C PRO A 704 16.73 -42.35 5.19
N GLU A 705 18.05 -42.36 5.35
CA GLU A 705 18.75 -41.49 6.29
C GLU A 705 18.58 -40.03 5.84
N LEU A 706 18.28 -39.15 6.81
CA LEU A 706 18.17 -37.72 6.54
C LEU A 706 19.51 -37.05 6.84
N GLU A 707 19.95 -36.16 5.97
CA GLU A 707 21.16 -35.36 6.22
C GLU A 707 20.91 -34.35 7.35
N ASP A 708 21.95 -34.10 8.16
CA ASP A 708 21.92 -33.08 9.20
C ASP A 708 22.08 -31.69 8.58
N VAL A 709 21.22 -30.75 8.97
CA VAL A 709 21.29 -29.36 8.54
C VAL A 709 22.22 -28.62 9.50
N VAL A 710 23.24 -27.92 8.97
CA VAL A 710 24.21 -27.13 9.76
C VAL A 710 24.14 -25.65 9.40
N PHE A 711 24.51 -24.79 10.35
CA PHE A 711 24.67 -23.37 10.09
C PHE A 711 25.95 -23.09 9.31
N HIS A 712 25.85 -22.21 8.32
CA HIS A 712 27.01 -21.59 7.69
C HIS A 712 27.15 -20.18 8.28
N CYS A 713 28.15 -19.98 9.12
CA CYS A 713 28.37 -18.70 9.81
C CYS A 713 29.52 -17.93 9.17
N GLY A 714 29.22 -16.71 8.73
CA GLY A 714 30.17 -15.77 8.16
C GLY A 714 30.76 -14.81 9.19
N THR A 715 31.12 -13.61 8.75
CA THR A 715 31.65 -12.56 9.64
C THR A 715 30.56 -11.94 10.52
N GLY A 716 30.92 -11.54 11.74
CA GLY A 716 30.04 -10.76 12.62
C GLY A 716 28.96 -11.57 13.34
N VAL A 717 29.05 -12.90 13.33
CA VAL A 717 28.13 -13.81 14.01
C VAL A 717 28.86 -14.76 14.96
N GLU A 718 28.16 -15.24 15.97
CA GLU A 718 28.64 -16.20 16.97
C GLU A 718 27.65 -17.36 17.10
N LEU A 719 28.16 -18.59 17.10
CA LEU A 719 27.38 -19.81 17.31
C LEU A 719 27.21 -20.10 18.80
N SER A 720 26.04 -20.58 19.19
CA SER A 720 25.81 -21.06 20.54
C SER A 720 26.62 -22.33 20.84
N GLU A 721 26.90 -22.60 22.13
CA GLU A 721 27.66 -23.77 22.56
C GLU A 721 27.08 -25.12 22.09
N ASN A 722 25.77 -25.16 21.86
CA ASN A 722 25.06 -26.34 21.37
C ASN A 722 24.86 -26.36 19.85
N GLU A 723 25.40 -25.37 19.12
CA GLU A 723 25.30 -25.22 17.66
C GLU A 723 23.87 -25.13 17.10
N LEU A 724 22.88 -24.88 17.97
CA LEU A 724 21.46 -24.76 17.58
C LEU A 724 21.01 -23.32 17.36
N LYS A 725 21.81 -22.31 17.71
CA LYS A 725 21.47 -20.89 17.59
C LYS A 725 22.65 -20.07 17.07
N VAL A 726 22.33 -19.05 16.30
CA VAL A 726 23.30 -18.05 15.80
C VAL A 726 22.93 -16.69 16.36
N PHE A 727 23.90 -16.02 16.97
CA PHE A 727 23.78 -14.68 17.54
C PHE A 727 24.62 -13.67 16.75
N ALA A 728 24.22 -12.40 16.77
CA ALA A 728 25.05 -11.32 16.25
C ALA A 728 26.24 -11.06 17.20
N ALA A 729 27.46 -11.03 16.69
CA ALA A 729 28.64 -10.68 17.48
C ALA A 729 28.92 -9.17 17.48
N ILE A 730 28.38 -8.44 16.49
CA ILE A 730 28.54 -6.99 16.31
C ILE A 730 27.20 -6.34 15.97
N ASP A 731 27.12 -5.03 16.17
CA ASP A 731 26.02 -4.21 15.66
C ASP A 731 26.14 -4.06 14.14
N GLY A 732 25.04 -4.19 13.40
CA GLY A 732 25.09 -4.06 11.95
C GLY A 732 23.88 -4.58 11.19
N MET A 733 24.04 -4.70 9.87
CA MET A 733 23.03 -5.25 8.98
C MET A 733 23.19 -6.77 8.89
N PRO A 734 22.15 -7.57 9.21
CA PRO A 734 22.18 -9.00 8.97
C PRO A 734 22.08 -9.27 7.46
N ASN A 735 22.91 -10.17 6.96
CA ASN A 735 22.98 -10.53 5.55
C ASN A 735 23.03 -12.05 5.42
N LEU A 736 22.12 -12.59 4.60
CA LEU A 736 22.07 -13.99 4.22
C LEU A 736 22.62 -14.13 2.81
N SER A 737 23.74 -14.85 2.66
CA SER A 737 24.35 -15.07 1.34
C SER A 737 23.55 -16.09 0.51
N LEU A 738 23.81 -16.14 -0.79
CA LEU A 738 23.27 -17.17 -1.69
C LEU A 738 23.71 -18.61 -1.34
N LYS A 739 24.68 -18.77 -0.42
CA LYS A 739 25.15 -20.06 0.11
C LYS A 739 24.57 -20.35 1.50
N ASP A 740 23.48 -19.67 1.87
CA ASP A 740 22.85 -19.73 3.21
C ASP A 740 23.81 -19.37 4.36
N GLU A 741 24.85 -18.58 4.06
CA GLU A 741 25.80 -18.08 5.05
C GLU A 741 25.23 -16.85 5.76
N ILE A 742 25.13 -16.93 7.08
CA ILE A 742 24.62 -15.85 7.94
C ILE A 742 25.79 -14.98 8.36
N SER A 743 25.72 -13.69 8.04
CA SER A 743 26.74 -12.70 8.40
C SER A 743 26.07 -11.44 8.95
N VAL A 744 26.81 -10.67 9.75
CA VAL A 744 26.43 -9.30 10.13
C VAL A 744 27.52 -8.36 9.66
N LEU A 745 27.14 -7.37 8.88
CA LEU A 745 28.05 -6.36 8.33
C LEU A 745 27.92 -5.06 9.14
N PRO A 746 29.03 -4.44 9.57
CA PRO A 746 28.99 -3.22 10.38
C PRO A 746 28.51 -1.99 9.61
N GLU A 747 28.58 -2.03 8.29
CA GLU A 747 28.20 -0.95 7.39
C GLU A 747 27.30 -1.44 6.26
N LEU A 748 26.39 -0.57 5.83
CA LEU A 748 25.57 -0.77 4.65
C LEU A 748 26.32 -0.25 3.43
N VAL A 749 26.73 -1.17 2.55
CA VAL A 749 27.41 -0.82 1.29
C VAL A 749 26.42 -0.80 0.13
N ILE A 750 26.28 0.36 -0.50
CA ILE A 750 25.51 0.58 -1.71
C ILE A 750 26.50 0.72 -2.86
N LYS A 751 26.55 -0.34 -3.69
CA LYS A 751 27.49 -0.44 -4.82
C LYS A 751 27.26 0.58 -5.94
N GLY A 752 26.11 1.25 -5.94
CA GLY A 752 25.69 2.19 -6.99
C GLY A 752 25.24 3.53 -6.41
N ASP A 753 24.37 4.19 -7.16
CA ASP A 753 23.82 5.50 -6.81
C ASP A 753 22.59 5.36 -5.90
N VAL A 754 22.37 6.37 -5.06
CA VAL A 754 21.13 6.50 -4.30
C VAL A 754 20.09 7.18 -5.18
N ASN A 755 19.22 6.39 -5.81
CA ASN A 755 18.24 6.82 -6.81
C ASN A 755 16.91 6.06 -6.63
N TYR A 756 16.05 6.07 -7.66
CA TYR A 756 14.76 5.37 -7.58
C TYR A 756 14.89 3.85 -7.41
N GLU A 757 16.01 3.25 -7.78
CA GLU A 757 16.33 1.82 -7.63
C GLU A 757 16.76 1.45 -6.21
N THR A 758 17.36 2.36 -5.46
CA THR A 758 17.73 2.12 -4.06
C THR A 758 16.71 2.68 -3.09
N GLY A 759 16.04 3.78 -3.46
CA GLY A 759 15.17 4.53 -2.58
C GLY A 759 15.92 5.40 -1.57
N HIS A 760 15.17 5.95 -0.62
CA HIS A 760 15.69 6.60 0.58
C HIS A 760 16.42 5.59 1.46
N ILE A 761 17.42 6.08 2.19
CA ILE A 761 18.20 5.26 3.12
C ILE A 761 17.93 5.77 4.52
N ASP A 762 17.39 4.91 5.36
CA ASP A 762 17.34 5.09 6.81
C ASP A 762 18.01 3.88 7.45
N PHE A 763 19.23 4.08 7.95
CA PHE A 763 20.04 3.01 8.52
C PHE A 763 20.72 3.45 9.81
N LYS A 764 20.51 2.69 10.89
CA LYS A 764 21.05 3.01 12.23
C LYS A 764 22.53 2.64 12.40
N GLY A 765 23.31 2.75 11.34
CA GLY A 765 24.74 2.41 11.31
C GLY A 765 25.49 3.22 10.26
N ASN A 766 26.67 2.74 9.87
CA ASN A 766 27.49 3.39 8.85
C ASN A 766 26.96 3.07 7.45
N VAL A 767 26.97 4.05 6.56
CA VAL A 767 26.55 3.88 5.16
C VAL A 767 27.71 4.27 4.24
N VAL A 768 28.01 3.38 3.31
CA VAL A 768 28.99 3.59 2.24
C VAL A 768 28.25 3.55 0.91
N VAL A 769 28.21 4.68 0.21
CA VAL A 769 27.69 4.82 -1.14
C VAL A 769 28.88 4.92 -2.09
N GLU A 770 29.13 3.86 -2.86
CA GLU A 770 30.23 3.86 -3.85
C GLU A 770 29.94 4.82 -5.02
N GLY A 771 28.66 5.09 -5.28
CA GLY A 771 28.16 6.04 -6.27
C GLY A 771 27.75 7.40 -5.70
N THR A 772 26.80 8.02 -6.38
CA THR A 772 26.29 9.37 -6.11
C THR A 772 24.95 9.33 -5.38
N VAL A 773 24.76 10.22 -4.40
CA VAL A 773 23.42 10.47 -3.86
C VAL A 773 22.69 11.45 -4.78
N CYS A 774 21.64 10.99 -5.47
CA CYS A 774 20.92 11.78 -6.47
C CYS A 774 19.88 12.74 -5.87
N GLU A 775 19.33 13.60 -6.73
CA GLU A 775 18.44 14.69 -6.32
C GLU A 775 17.14 14.20 -5.68
N GLY A 776 16.79 14.84 -4.56
CA GLY A 776 15.56 14.56 -3.83
C GLY A 776 15.52 13.20 -3.14
N PHE A 777 16.70 12.57 -2.91
CA PHE A 777 16.84 11.39 -2.06
C PHE A 777 17.36 11.77 -0.68
N LYS A 778 16.89 11.02 0.33
CA LYS A 778 17.22 11.23 1.74
C LYS A 778 18.12 10.12 2.25
N VAL A 779 19.14 10.50 3.02
CA VAL A 779 20.05 9.56 3.69
C VAL A 779 20.13 9.93 5.17
N HIS A 780 19.66 9.01 6.02
CA HIS A 780 19.77 9.06 7.48
C HIS A 780 20.68 7.92 7.93
N ALA A 781 21.80 8.27 8.57
CA ALA A 781 22.80 7.32 9.02
C ALA A 781 23.67 7.85 10.16
N VAL A 782 24.50 6.97 10.72
CA VAL A 782 25.51 7.37 11.72
C VAL A 782 26.70 8.04 11.03
N ASN A 783 27.32 7.39 10.06
CA ASN A 783 28.37 7.99 9.23
C ASN A 783 28.02 7.78 7.76
N LEU A 784 28.40 8.73 6.91
CA LEU A 784 28.21 8.63 5.47
C LEU A 784 29.54 8.77 4.74
N THR A 785 29.90 7.75 3.98
CA THR A 785 30.92 7.88 2.93
C THR A 785 30.24 7.82 1.57
N ALA A 786 30.44 8.83 0.73
CA ALA A 786 29.88 8.87 -0.61
C ALA A 786 30.93 9.31 -1.64
N LYS A 787 30.74 8.94 -2.91
CA LYS A 787 31.57 9.51 -3.99
C LYS A 787 31.20 10.96 -4.25
N GLU A 788 29.93 11.24 -4.46
CA GLU A 788 29.41 12.58 -4.76
C GLU A 788 27.97 12.74 -4.23
N ILE A 789 27.55 13.98 -3.96
CA ILE A 789 26.18 14.29 -3.51
C ILE A 789 25.62 15.40 -4.39
N ILE A 790 24.50 15.13 -5.06
CA ILE A 790 23.86 16.05 -6.01
C ILE A 790 22.38 16.17 -5.66
N GLY A 791 21.95 17.30 -5.12
CA GLY A 791 20.53 17.56 -4.81
C GLY A 791 19.95 16.71 -3.67
N GLY A 792 20.79 15.99 -2.92
CA GLY A 792 20.37 15.11 -1.82
C GLY A 792 20.08 15.84 -0.51
N GLU A 793 19.23 15.26 0.33
CA GLU A 793 19.03 15.64 1.73
C GLU A 793 19.74 14.64 2.65
N ILE A 794 20.76 15.11 3.36
CA ILE A 794 21.65 14.28 4.17
C ILE A 794 21.48 14.67 5.62
N ASP A 795 21.20 13.71 6.51
CA ASP A 795 21.05 13.93 7.95
C ASP A 795 21.83 12.86 8.72
N ILE A 796 22.98 13.24 9.27
CA ILE A 796 24.02 12.32 9.77
C ILE A 796 24.40 12.67 11.20
N THR A 797 24.48 11.68 12.08
CA THR A 797 24.83 11.90 13.51
C THR A 797 26.34 11.85 13.80
N GLY A 798 27.14 11.40 12.83
CA GLY A 798 28.60 11.34 12.87
C GLY A 798 29.18 12.13 11.71
N ASP A 799 30.19 11.57 11.03
CA ASP A 799 30.96 12.27 10.00
C ASP A 799 30.40 12.04 8.59
N VAL A 800 30.60 13.04 7.71
CA VAL A 800 30.28 12.96 6.29
C VAL A 800 31.56 13.10 5.47
N ASN A 801 31.93 12.05 4.74
CA ASN A 801 33.10 12.03 3.89
C ASN A 801 32.72 11.83 2.42
N VAL A 802 32.94 12.86 1.61
CA VAL A 802 32.63 12.85 0.18
C VAL A 802 33.93 12.91 -0.62
N SER A 803 34.17 11.91 -1.46
CA SER A 803 35.43 11.84 -2.22
C SER A 803 35.55 12.93 -3.29
N ALA A 804 34.42 13.33 -3.89
CA ALA A 804 34.29 14.39 -4.89
C ALA A 804 33.56 15.61 -4.31
N GLY A 805 32.40 15.97 -4.86
CA GLY A 805 31.70 17.22 -4.55
C GLY A 805 30.37 17.09 -3.84
N ILE A 806 29.92 18.21 -3.29
CA ILE A 806 28.55 18.39 -2.80
C ILE A 806 27.92 19.53 -3.60
N ILE A 807 26.84 19.25 -4.33
CA ILE A 807 26.22 20.17 -5.29
C ILE A 807 24.72 20.25 -5.04
N ASP A 808 24.18 21.46 -4.93
CA ASP A 808 22.74 21.74 -4.77
C ASP A 808 22.07 20.95 -3.64
N ALA A 809 22.83 20.53 -2.63
CA ALA A 809 22.39 19.63 -1.59
C ALA A 809 22.08 20.37 -0.27
N TYR A 810 21.39 19.65 0.62
CA TYR A 810 21.23 20.07 2.00
C TYR A 810 21.83 19.02 2.93
N VAL A 811 22.88 19.41 3.66
CA VAL A 811 23.63 18.49 4.52
C VAL A 811 23.56 18.95 5.97
N LYS A 812 23.09 18.06 6.85
CA LYS A 812 23.19 18.18 8.28
C LYS A 812 24.11 17.10 8.84
N SER A 813 25.02 17.50 9.74
CA SER A 813 25.96 16.58 10.37
C SER A 813 26.24 16.98 11.83
N GLU A 814 26.20 16.03 12.76
CA GLU A 814 26.73 16.29 14.11
C GLU A 814 28.26 16.15 14.22
N GLY A 815 28.91 15.56 13.21
CA GLY A 815 30.36 15.42 13.10
C GLY A 815 31.00 16.39 12.11
N ASP A 816 32.19 16.01 11.63
CA ASP A 816 32.97 16.72 10.65
C ASP A 816 32.46 16.44 9.22
N ILE A 817 32.64 17.40 8.31
CA ILE A 817 32.30 17.24 6.89
C ILE A 817 33.56 17.44 6.05
N GLN A 818 33.84 16.47 5.18
CA GLN A 818 34.95 16.52 4.24
C GLN A 818 34.47 16.34 2.80
N ALA A 819 34.92 17.23 1.90
CA ALA A 819 34.70 17.07 0.45
C ALA A 819 35.80 17.74 -0.37
N MET A 820 35.87 17.45 -1.67
CA MET A 820 36.80 18.12 -2.59
C MET A 820 36.31 19.53 -2.95
N TYR A 821 35.04 19.71 -3.28
CA TYR A 821 34.41 21.00 -3.61
C TYR A 821 32.95 21.04 -3.16
N MET A 822 32.39 22.25 -3.01
CA MET A 822 31.00 22.44 -2.58
C MET A 822 30.33 23.62 -3.30
N TYR A 823 29.20 23.37 -3.96
CA TYR A 823 28.50 24.35 -4.80
C TYR A 823 27.02 24.46 -4.45
N ASN A 824 26.52 25.69 -4.32
CA ASN A 824 25.11 26.01 -4.08
C ASN A 824 24.46 25.18 -2.96
N THR A 825 25.26 24.79 -1.97
CA THR A 825 24.87 23.83 -0.95
C THR A 825 24.54 24.56 0.35
N LYS A 826 23.59 24.01 1.09
CA LYS A 826 23.30 24.45 2.46
C LYS A 826 23.83 23.41 3.46
N VAL A 827 24.66 23.85 4.40
CA VAL A 827 25.30 22.99 5.41
C VAL A 827 25.01 23.48 6.82
N GLU A 828 24.60 22.57 7.69
CA GLU A 828 24.44 22.79 9.14
C GLU A 828 25.26 21.71 9.86
N ALA A 829 26.36 22.07 10.55
CA ALA A 829 27.19 21.08 11.23
C ALA A 829 27.71 21.50 12.61
N PHE A 830 27.82 20.54 13.52
CA PHE A 830 28.46 20.76 14.82
C PHE A 830 30.00 20.70 14.73
N GLY A 831 30.54 19.83 13.87
CA GLY A 831 31.98 19.69 13.66
C GLY A 831 32.60 20.74 12.75
N ASP A 832 33.80 20.42 12.27
CA ASP A 832 34.60 21.22 11.37
C ASP A 832 34.26 20.92 9.89
N LEU A 833 34.44 21.91 9.02
CA LEU A 833 34.28 21.75 7.58
C LEU A 833 35.64 21.77 6.87
N MET A 834 35.94 20.72 6.12
CA MET A 834 37.18 20.56 5.35
C MET A 834 36.89 20.39 3.87
N ILE A 835 37.00 21.48 3.12
CA ILE A 835 36.88 21.47 1.66
C ILE A 835 38.26 21.61 1.03
N GLN A 836 38.61 20.74 0.08
CA GLN A 836 39.98 20.72 -0.48
C GLN A 836 40.27 21.84 -1.47
N LYS A 837 39.31 22.17 -2.35
CA LYS A 837 39.50 23.12 -3.46
C LYS A 837 38.71 24.40 -3.24
N GLU A 838 37.38 24.32 -3.28
CA GLU A 838 36.56 25.52 -3.28
C GLU A 838 35.13 25.34 -2.77
N ILE A 839 34.61 26.42 -2.19
CA ILE A 839 33.22 26.59 -1.73
C ILE A 839 32.61 27.74 -2.52
N MET A 840 31.55 27.50 -3.27
CA MET A 840 30.88 28.51 -4.12
C MET A 840 29.38 28.57 -3.86
N GLY A 841 28.82 29.78 -3.81
CA GLY A 841 27.36 29.99 -3.75
C GLY A 841 26.66 29.35 -2.54
N SER A 842 27.42 28.97 -1.51
CA SER A 842 26.93 28.08 -0.45
C SER A 842 26.59 28.84 0.83
N LYS A 843 25.66 28.30 1.61
CA LYS A 843 25.26 28.83 2.91
C LYS A 843 25.58 27.81 4.01
N VAL A 844 26.54 28.14 4.86
CA VAL A 844 27.15 27.19 5.79
C VAL A 844 27.06 27.72 7.21
N MET A 845 26.64 26.87 8.15
CA MET A 845 26.59 27.18 9.58
C MET A 845 27.31 26.10 10.39
N LEU A 846 28.41 26.46 11.07
CA LEU A 846 29.28 25.54 11.79
C LEU A 846 29.42 25.92 13.26
N SER A 847 29.39 24.92 14.15
CA SER A 847 29.88 25.09 15.54
C SER A 847 31.38 24.84 15.67
N GLY A 848 32.00 24.25 14.63
CA GLY A 848 33.45 24.09 14.50
C GLY A 848 34.13 25.21 13.70
N MET A 849 35.21 24.85 13.02
CA MET A 849 36.07 25.68 12.18
C MET A 849 35.93 25.29 10.71
N CYS A 850 35.94 26.27 9.79
CA CYS A 850 36.17 25.99 8.37
C CYS A 850 37.68 25.95 8.12
N LYS A 851 38.25 24.75 7.94
CA LYS A 851 39.71 24.52 7.97
C LYS A 851 40.21 23.83 6.69
N ASN A 852 40.91 24.59 5.84
CA ASN A 852 41.82 24.07 4.83
C ASN A 852 42.60 25.22 4.15
N GLU A 853 43.92 25.27 4.31
CA GLU A 853 44.79 26.31 3.72
C GLU A 853 44.87 26.29 2.18
N ARG A 854 44.22 25.33 1.52
CA ARG A 854 44.07 25.26 0.05
C ARG A 854 42.69 25.69 -0.46
N CYS A 855 41.71 25.86 0.44
CA CYS A 855 40.33 26.17 0.08
C CYS A 855 40.15 27.62 -0.34
N LYS A 856 39.39 27.83 -1.42
CA LYS A 856 38.88 29.14 -1.86
C LYS A 856 37.40 29.28 -1.54
N ILE A 857 36.98 30.40 -0.98
CA ILE A 857 35.57 30.70 -0.72
C ILE A 857 35.11 31.76 -1.72
N ILE A 858 34.02 31.51 -2.46
CA ILE A 858 33.51 32.38 -3.53
C ILE A 858 32.00 32.57 -3.33
N THR A 859 31.52 33.83 -3.35
CA THR A 859 30.08 34.18 -3.27
C THR A 859 29.30 33.39 -2.20
N SER A 860 29.92 33.13 -1.04
CA SER A 860 29.35 32.26 -0.02
C SER A 860 29.10 33.01 1.29
N GLN A 861 28.14 32.50 2.05
CA GLN A 861 27.78 33.00 3.38
C GLN A 861 28.08 31.91 4.40
N ILE A 862 29.13 32.09 5.19
CA ILE A 862 29.60 31.07 6.12
C ILE A 862 29.67 31.64 7.53
N SER A 863 29.05 30.97 8.48
CA SER A 863 29.25 31.20 9.91
C SER A 863 30.00 30.03 10.52
N ALA A 864 31.07 30.32 11.27
CA ALA A 864 31.88 29.32 11.95
C ALA A 864 32.26 29.82 13.35
N ARG A 865 31.85 29.09 14.37
CA ARG A 865 32.06 29.50 15.77
C ARG A 865 33.54 29.54 16.15
N LYS A 866 34.36 28.57 15.69
CA LYS A 866 35.81 28.53 15.99
C LYS A 866 36.67 29.34 15.02
N GLY A 867 36.09 29.81 13.91
CA GLY A 867 36.75 30.67 12.93
C GLY A 867 37.06 30.00 11.60
N PHE A 868 38.05 30.53 10.89
CA PHE A 868 38.37 30.17 9.51
C PHE A 868 39.88 30.03 9.30
N GLN A 869 40.28 29.04 8.52
CA GLN A 869 41.64 28.88 8.02
C GLN A 869 41.57 28.47 6.55
N VAL A 870 41.74 29.44 5.63
CA VAL A 870 41.51 29.24 4.20
C VAL A 870 42.59 29.89 3.33
N ALA A 871 42.68 29.47 2.06
CA ALA A 871 43.62 30.04 1.10
C ALA A 871 43.17 31.42 0.62
N GLN A 872 41.92 31.53 0.19
CA GLN A 872 41.41 32.71 -0.50
C GLN A 872 39.94 32.94 -0.18
N VAL A 873 39.53 34.19 -0.09
CA VAL A 873 38.14 34.59 0.09
C VAL A 873 37.76 35.64 -0.93
N GLY A 874 36.76 35.32 -1.75
CA GLY A 874 36.27 36.16 -2.84
C GLY A 874 37.20 36.21 -4.05
N THR A 875 36.67 36.80 -5.12
CA THR A 875 37.36 37.14 -6.36
C THR A 875 36.92 38.51 -6.82
N ASP A 876 37.68 39.13 -7.71
CA ASP A 876 37.44 40.50 -8.17
C ASP A 876 36.14 40.65 -8.99
N VAL A 877 35.65 39.54 -9.54
CA VAL A 877 34.47 39.48 -10.43
C VAL A 877 33.21 39.02 -9.69
N SER A 878 33.37 38.27 -8.60
CA SER A 878 32.28 37.61 -7.88
C SER A 878 31.60 38.52 -6.87
N GLU A 879 30.36 38.22 -6.51
CA GLU A 879 29.70 38.88 -5.37
C GLU A 879 30.50 38.66 -4.06
N PRO A 880 30.54 39.67 -3.16
CA PRO A 880 31.34 39.59 -1.94
C PRO A 880 30.89 38.48 -0.99
N CYS A 881 31.85 37.84 -0.34
CA CYS A 881 31.57 36.83 0.68
C CYS A 881 31.13 37.48 1.99
N LYS A 882 30.34 36.73 2.79
CA LYS A 882 29.97 37.10 4.16
C LYS A 882 30.46 36.02 5.12
N LEU A 883 31.46 36.35 5.92
CA LEU A 883 32.05 35.45 6.90
C LEU A 883 31.66 35.92 8.31
N ARG A 884 31.08 35.03 9.11
CA ARG A 884 30.77 35.30 10.52
C ARG A 884 31.59 34.37 11.42
N THR A 885 32.34 34.94 12.34
CA THR A 885 33.27 34.21 13.22
C THR A 885 32.88 34.42 14.68
N GLY A 886 33.00 33.38 15.52
CA GLY A 886 32.71 33.49 16.95
C GLY A 886 31.24 33.47 17.34
N VAL A 887 30.33 33.43 16.38
CA VAL A 887 28.88 33.45 16.60
C VAL A 887 28.30 32.04 16.66
N ASN A 888 27.16 31.89 17.34
CA ASN A 888 26.48 30.61 17.53
C ASN A 888 25.31 30.41 16.55
N ASP A 889 25.41 30.94 15.33
CA ASP A 889 24.34 30.90 14.33
C ASP A 889 23.74 29.51 14.11
N HIS A 890 24.59 28.48 14.09
CA HIS A 890 24.15 27.10 13.96
C HIS A 890 23.21 26.69 15.12
N LEU A 891 23.62 26.99 16.34
CA LEU A 891 22.87 26.62 17.55
C LEU A 891 21.64 27.50 17.71
N ASP A 892 21.73 28.79 17.43
CA ASP A 892 20.60 29.71 17.43
C ASP A 892 19.53 29.29 16.41
N HIS A 893 19.96 28.79 15.24
CA HIS A 893 19.09 28.25 14.21
C HIS A 893 18.40 26.95 14.65
N ILE A 894 19.12 26.03 15.29
CA ILE A 894 18.53 24.81 15.89
C ILE A 894 17.53 25.18 16.99
N ILE A 895 17.93 26.03 17.94
CA ILE A 895 17.07 26.50 19.03
C ILE A 895 15.83 27.21 18.46
N GLY A 896 15.96 28.00 17.40
CA GLY A 896 14.86 28.62 16.68
C GLY A 896 13.85 27.59 16.17
N LYS A 897 14.33 26.56 15.46
CA LYS A 897 13.49 25.45 14.98
C LYS A 897 12.77 24.73 16.14
N ILE A 898 13.49 24.41 17.23
CA ILE A 898 12.89 23.75 18.40
C ILE A 898 11.83 24.66 19.05
N LYS A 899 12.09 25.97 19.16
CA LYS A 899 11.12 26.96 19.68
C LYS A 899 9.87 27.04 18.82
N ASP A 900 9.99 26.95 17.49
CA ASP A 900 8.85 26.92 16.58
C ASP A 900 7.99 25.67 16.81
N VAL A 901 8.60 24.50 16.97
CA VAL A 901 7.89 23.25 17.31
C VAL A 901 7.21 23.35 18.68
N ILE A 902 7.89 23.93 19.68
CA ILE A 902 7.30 24.17 21.00
C ILE A 902 6.09 25.11 20.87
N LYS A 903 6.15 26.15 20.05
CA LYS A 903 5.04 27.08 19.82
C LYS A 903 3.84 26.38 19.20
N GLU A 904 4.06 25.49 18.22
CA GLU A 904 3.00 24.67 17.63
C GLU A 904 2.35 23.75 18.67
N LYS A 905 3.16 23.00 19.43
CA LYS A 905 2.65 22.10 20.49
C LYS A 905 1.91 22.86 21.59
N LYS A 906 2.35 24.07 21.97
CA LYS A 906 1.64 24.93 22.92
C LYS A 906 0.26 25.34 22.41
N SER A 907 0.14 25.67 21.11
CA SER A 907 -1.16 25.97 20.50
C SER A 907 -2.11 24.76 20.53
N VAL A 908 -1.58 23.56 20.30
CA VAL A 908 -2.37 22.31 20.43
C VAL A 908 -2.79 22.08 21.88
N LEU A 909 -1.89 22.30 22.84
CA LEU A 909 -2.19 22.19 24.26
C LEU A 909 -3.30 23.15 24.71
N GLU A 910 -3.24 24.41 24.28
CA GLU A 910 -4.29 25.41 24.55
C GLU A 910 -5.66 24.97 23.98
N ALA A 911 -5.68 24.41 22.77
CA ALA A 911 -6.91 23.88 22.19
C ALA A 911 -7.49 22.71 23.01
N ILE A 912 -6.65 21.78 23.46
CA ILE A 912 -7.06 20.64 24.31
C ILE A 912 -7.56 21.14 25.68
N GLN A 913 -6.88 22.12 26.29
CA GLN A 913 -7.30 22.71 27.56
C GLN A 913 -8.68 23.36 27.47
N ASN A 914 -8.96 24.10 26.38
CA ASN A 914 -10.29 24.66 26.13
C ASN A 914 -11.37 23.57 25.99
N GLU A 915 -11.05 22.43 25.37
CA GLU A 915 -11.98 21.29 25.31
C GLU A 915 -12.21 20.65 26.68
N ILE A 916 -11.17 20.53 27.50
CA ILE A 916 -11.26 20.05 28.89
C ILE A 916 -12.20 20.95 29.68
N GLU A 917 -11.98 22.27 29.69
CA GLU A 917 -12.85 23.21 30.41
C GLU A 917 -14.32 23.10 29.98
N LYS A 918 -14.56 22.96 28.67
CA LYS A 918 -15.90 22.78 28.12
C LYS A 918 -16.56 21.49 28.62
N HIS A 919 -15.83 20.37 28.59
CA HIS A 919 -16.36 19.08 29.06
C HIS A 919 -16.50 19.04 30.58
N GLU A 920 -15.65 19.73 31.34
CA GLU A 920 -15.78 19.86 32.81
C GLU A 920 -17.08 20.59 33.16
N LYS A 921 -17.37 21.68 32.46
CA LYS A 921 -18.64 22.40 32.63
C LYS A 921 -19.85 21.54 32.27
N GLN A 922 -19.78 20.79 31.17
CA GLN A 922 -20.85 19.85 30.80
C GLN A 922 -21.04 18.72 31.83
N HIS A 923 -19.95 18.22 32.40
CA HIS A 923 -19.97 17.20 33.42
C HIS A 923 -20.59 17.73 34.73
N GLN A 924 -20.26 18.96 35.11
CA GLN A 924 -20.85 19.64 36.28
C GLN A 924 -22.35 19.92 36.09
N ASP A 925 -22.75 20.50 34.96
CA ASP A 925 -24.17 20.76 34.63
C ASP A 925 -24.98 19.45 34.60
N GLY A 926 -24.39 18.36 34.10
CA GLY A 926 -25.00 17.03 34.09
C GLY A 926 -25.21 16.45 35.49
N HIS A 927 -24.23 16.61 36.38
CA HIS A 927 -24.31 16.16 37.77
C HIS A 927 -25.42 16.90 38.55
N GLU A 928 -25.56 18.22 38.36
CA GLU A 928 -26.62 19.01 39.00
C GLU A 928 -28.01 18.53 38.58
N LYS A 929 -28.24 18.35 37.27
CA LYS A 929 -29.51 17.83 36.73
C LYS A 929 -29.82 16.41 37.19
N LEU A 930 -28.80 15.55 37.30
CA LEU A 930 -28.96 14.20 37.83
C LEU A 930 -29.44 14.24 39.30
N THR A 931 -28.88 15.15 40.09
CA THR A 931 -29.24 15.34 41.51
C THR A 931 -30.69 15.82 41.63
N GLU A 932 -31.10 16.80 40.82
CA GLU A 932 -32.46 17.33 40.77
C GLU A 932 -33.49 16.25 40.35
N ASN A 933 -33.19 15.49 39.30
CA ASN A 933 -34.07 14.42 38.83
C ASN A 933 -34.20 13.30 39.86
N THR A 934 -33.13 12.98 40.60
CA THR A 934 -33.16 11.96 41.66
C THR A 934 -34.04 12.40 42.82
N LEU A 935 -33.93 13.66 43.26
CA LEU A 935 -34.82 14.26 44.28
C LEU A 935 -36.28 14.26 43.83
N THR A 936 -36.54 14.62 42.57
CA THR A 936 -37.88 14.63 41.99
C THR A 936 -38.49 13.23 41.97
N ARG A 937 -37.71 12.23 41.55
CA ARG A 937 -38.11 10.82 41.57
C ARG A 937 -38.47 10.35 42.98
N ASP A 938 -37.63 10.67 43.97
CA ASP A 938 -37.86 10.26 45.36
C ASP A 938 -39.10 10.94 45.96
N ASN A 939 -39.37 12.19 45.60
CA ASN A 939 -40.59 12.90 46.02
C ASN A 939 -41.85 12.27 45.41
N ILE A 940 -41.83 11.91 44.13
CA ILE A 940 -42.97 11.23 43.47
C ILE A 940 -43.18 9.83 44.09
N ALA A 941 -42.10 9.09 44.36
CA ALA A 941 -42.18 7.78 45.00
C ALA A 941 -42.82 7.86 46.40
N LYS A 942 -42.42 8.84 47.22
CA LYS A 942 -43.03 9.10 48.53
C LYS A 942 -44.51 9.49 48.44
N ALA A 943 -44.89 10.29 47.44
CA ALA A 943 -46.28 10.66 47.20
C ALA A 943 -47.13 9.44 46.81
N ARG A 944 -46.60 8.56 45.94
CA ARG A 944 -47.24 7.28 45.58
C ARG A 944 -47.43 6.37 46.79
N GLU A 945 -46.42 6.24 47.64
CA GLU A 945 -46.50 5.42 48.86
C GLU A 945 -47.58 5.94 49.83
N LYS A 946 -47.68 7.27 50.00
CA LYS A 946 -48.74 7.88 50.81
C LYS A 946 -50.13 7.61 50.24
N ALA A 947 -50.31 7.76 48.93
CA ALA A 947 -51.58 7.48 48.27
C ALA A 947 -52.02 6.01 48.43
N LEU A 948 -51.08 5.06 48.33
CA LEU A 948 -51.34 3.63 48.58
C LEU A 948 -51.83 3.35 50.01
N LYS A 949 -51.14 3.92 51.01
CA LYS A 949 -51.55 3.79 52.42
C LYS A 949 -52.91 4.45 52.70
N GLU A 950 -53.26 5.48 51.96
CA GLU A 950 -54.56 6.16 52.08
C GLU A 950 -55.69 5.35 51.46
N ILE A 951 -55.45 4.71 50.31
CA ILE A 951 -56.37 3.76 49.69
C ILE A 951 -56.68 2.59 50.64
N GLU A 952 -55.66 2.01 51.29
CA GLU A 952 -55.85 0.93 52.27
C GLU A 952 -56.76 1.35 53.44
N LYS A 953 -56.59 2.58 53.95
CA LYS A 953 -57.43 3.12 55.03
C LYS A 953 -58.86 3.37 54.58
N LEU A 954 -59.07 3.95 53.40
CA LEU A 954 -60.41 4.25 52.87
C LEU A 954 -61.21 2.97 52.59
N LYS A 955 -60.56 1.93 52.04
CA LYS A 955 -61.18 0.62 51.84
C LYS A 955 -61.52 -0.08 53.17
N ALA A 956 -60.65 0.04 54.18
CA ALA A 956 -60.93 -0.53 55.51
C ALA A 956 -62.15 0.12 56.21
N ASN A 957 -62.46 1.39 55.88
CA ASN A 957 -63.60 2.13 56.42
C ASN A 957 -64.90 1.95 55.61
N GLY A 958 -64.88 1.22 54.49
CA GLY A 958 -66.04 1.01 53.62
C GLY A 958 -66.34 2.17 52.65
N GLU A 959 -65.38 3.07 52.42
CA GLU A 959 -65.50 4.24 51.54
C GLU A 959 -64.94 3.96 50.13
N ASP A 960 -65.48 2.94 49.45
CA ASP A 960 -64.93 2.42 48.18
C ASP A 960 -64.95 3.46 47.04
N ASP A 961 -65.98 4.32 46.98
CA ASP A 961 -66.08 5.39 45.97
C ASP A 961 -64.93 6.40 46.09
N TYR A 962 -64.50 6.72 47.31
CA TYR A 962 -63.37 7.64 47.56
C TYR A 962 -62.03 6.96 47.31
N ALA A 963 -61.89 5.68 47.65
CA ALA A 963 -60.70 4.89 47.34
C ALA A 963 -60.43 4.80 45.82
N ALA A 964 -61.49 4.62 45.01
CA ALA A 964 -61.39 4.58 43.55
C ALA A 964 -60.85 5.90 42.95
N ILE A 965 -61.21 7.05 43.55
CA ILE A 965 -60.73 8.38 43.12
C ILE A 965 -59.21 8.52 43.36
N VAL A 966 -58.71 8.04 44.49
CA VAL A 966 -57.27 8.08 44.83
C VAL A 966 -56.49 7.04 44.01
N GLU A 967 -57.06 5.84 43.78
CA GLU A 967 -56.48 4.82 42.90
C GLU A 967 -56.24 5.33 41.48
N ALA A 968 -57.13 6.18 40.94
CA ALA A 968 -56.96 6.79 39.63
C ALA A 968 -55.72 7.73 39.53
N GLN A 969 -55.12 8.14 40.65
CA GLN A 969 -53.90 8.97 40.66
C GLN A 969 -52.61 8.14 40.61
N ILE A 970 -52.64 6.86 40.99
CA ILE A 970 -51.48 5.96 40.97
C ILE A 970 -50.86 5.80 39.58
N PRO A 971 -51.62 5.47 38.51
CA PRO A 971 -51.03 5.30 37.19
C PRO A 971 -50.39 6.59 36.65
N LYS A 972 -50.89 7.76 37.07
CA LYS A 972 -50.26 9.06 36.73
C LYS A 972 -48.90 9.22 37.43
N ALA A 973 -48.79 8.85 38.70
CA ALA A 973 -47.54 8.87 39.44
C ALA A 973 -46.53 7.82 38.91
N GLU A 974 -47.00 6.65 38.48
CA GLU A 974 -46.16 5.60 37.86
C GLU A 974 -45.62 6.02 36.49
N ALA A 975 -46.47 6.64 35.65
CA ALA A 975 -46.02 7.23 34.40
C ALA A 975 -44.97 8.33 34.61
N ALA A 976 -45.17 9.20 35.61
CA ALA A 976 -44.20 10.23 35.98
C ALA A 976 -42.88 9.64 36.50
N LEU A 977 -42.93 8.60 37.35
CA LEU A 977 -41.73 7.88 37.82
C LEU A 977 -40.95 7.25 36.67
N THR A 978 -41.65 6.67 35.71
CA THR A 978 -41.03 6.04 34.53
C THR A 978 -40.33 7.10 33.68
N SER A 979 -41.01 8.22 33.40
CA SER A 979 -40.45 9.36 32.66
C SER A 979 -39.18 9.92 33.31
N VAL A 980 -39.22 10.24 34.61
CA VAL A 980 -38.05 10.77 35.33
C VAL A 980 -36.92 9.74 35.40
N SER A 981 -37.24 8.44 35.53
CA SER A 981 -36.23 7.38 35.55
C SER A 981 -35.52 7.22 34.19
N GLU A 982 -36.22 7.39 33.08
CA GLU A 982 -35.60 7.42 31.74
C GLU A 982 -34.69 8.64 31.58
N GLU A 983 -35.09 9.79 32.11
CA GLU A 983 -34.27 11.00 32.06
C GLU A 983 -32.99 10.89 32.90
N ILE A 984 -33.07 10.26 34.08
CA ILE A 984 -31.90 9.88 34.91
C ILE A 984 -30.94 8.99 34.12
N LYS A 985 -31.45 7.93 33.45
CA LYS A 985 -30.61 7.04 32.63
C LYS A 985 -29.88 7.81 31.53
N LYS A 986 -30.58 8.71 30.82
CA LYS A 986 -29.98 9.55 29.77
C LYS A 986 -28.90 10.49 30.32
N ASN A 987 -29.11 11.07 31.51
CA ASN A 987 -28.13 11.96 32.14
C ASN A 987 -26.89 11.21 32.63
N ILE A 988 -27.04 10.00 33.19
CA ILE A 988 -25.90 9.12 33.56
C ILE A 988 -25.07 8.78 32.32
N ALA A 989 -25.71 8.39 31.21
CA ALA A 989 -24.99 8.07 29.97
C ALA A 989 -24.20 9.27 29.44
N ARG A 990 -24.79 10.48 29.45
CA ARG A 990 -24.09 11.72 29.07
C ARG A 990 -22.93 12.04 30.01
N GLN A 991 -23.11 11.85 31.31
CA GLN A 991 -22.08 12.11 32.31
C GLN A 991 -20.88 11.16 32.15
N ASN A 992 -21.14 9.86 31.96
CA ASN A 992 -20.10 8.87 31.71
C ASN A 992 -19.32 9.21 30.43
N GLN A 993 -20.01 9.55 29.34
CA GLN A 993 -19.37 9.95 28.09
C GLN A 993 -18.50 11.21 28.24
N ALA A 994 -18.98 12.22 28.97
CA ALA A 994 -18.20 13.42 29.26
C ALA A 994 -16.96 13.09 30.13
N GLY A 995 -17.10 12.20 31.10
CA GLY A 995 -16.00 11.72 31.95
C GLY A 995 -14.92 10.99 31.16
N GLU A 996 -15.30 10.11 30.23
CA GLU A 996 -14.38 9.41 29.33
C GLU A 996 -13.61 10.40 28.43
N LEU A 997 -14.31 11.36 27.83
CA LEU A 997 -13.68 12.40 27.00
C LEU A 997 -12.73 13.30 27.81
N LEU A 998 -13.08 13.60 29.06
CA LEU A 998 -12.21 14.35 29.98
C LEU A 998 -10.95 13.59 30.31
N ALA A 999 -11.06 12.31 30.68
CA ALA A 999 -9.92 11.46 30.95
C ALA A 999 -9.00 11.36 29.72
N ALA A 1000 -9.58 11.13 28.54
CA ALA A 1000 -8.83 11.05 27.29
C ALA A 1000 -8.12 12.36 26.92
N ASN A 1001 -8.78 13.51 27.07
CA ASN A 1001 -8.18 14.81 26.75
C ASN A 1001 -7.12 15.22 27.79
N ARG A 1002 -7.30 14.89 29.08
CA ARG A 1002 -6.28 15.11 30.11
C ARG A 1002 -5.01 14.29 29.84
N ALA A 1003 -5.16 13.01 29.49
CA ALA A 1003 -4.03 12.17 29.10
C ALA A 1003 -3.26 12.77 27.90
N LYS A 1004 -3.98 13.19 26.84
CA LYS A 1004 -3.34 13.87 25.70
C LYS A 1004 -2.64 15.16 26.09
N ALA A 1005 -3.20 15.95 27.02
CA ALA A 1005 -2.58 17.18 27.49
C ALA A 1005 -1.28 16.87 28.25
N GLU A 1006 -1.27 15.85 29.11
CA GLU A 1006 -0.06 15.37 29.80
C GLU A 1006 1.03 14.92 28.81
N ASP A 1007 0.67 14.15 27.80
CA ASP A 1007 1.61 13.71 26.75
C ASP A 1007 2.24 14.90 26.00
N VAL A 1008 1.42 15.89 25.63
CA VAL A 1008 1.90 17.10 24.94
C VAL A 1008 2.78 17.95 25.85
N MET A 1009 2.44 18.08 27.14
CA MET A 1009 3.27 18.78 28.13
C MET A 1009 4.61 18.10 28.32
N ALA A 1010 4.65 16.78 28.49
CA ALA A 1010 5.88 16.01 28.62
C ALA A 1010 6.79 16.17 27.38
N ALA A 1011 6.19 16.18 26.18
CA ALA A 1011 6.94 16.45 24.95
C ALA A 1011 7.53 17.88 24.90
N ILE A 1012 6.79 18.88 25.37
CA ILE A 1012 7.29 20.27 25.48
C ILE A 1012 8.43 20.37 26.49
N GLU A 1013 8.32 19.71 27.64
CA GLU A 1013 9.38 19.68 28.66
C GLU A 1013 10.67 19.06 28.11
N LYS A 1014 10.56 17.94 27.40
CA LYS A 1014 11.71 17.31 26.75
C LYS A 1014 12.42 18.26 25.77
N LEU A 1015 11.66 18.95 24.91
CA LEU A 1015 12.23 19.91 23.96
C LEU A 1015 12.87 21.12 24.66
N ASN A 1016 12.32 21.58 25.79
CA ASN A 1016 12.95 22.64 26.59
C ASN A 1016 14.25 22.18 27.24
N GLU A 1017 14.32 20.93 27.71
CA GLU A 1017 15.55 20.36 28.25
C GLU A 1017 16.61 20.20 27.15
N GLU A 1018 16.23 19.81 25.94
CA GLU A 1018 17.13 19.80 24.77
C GLU A 1018 17.71 21.20 24.49
N ILE A 1019 16.87 22.24 24.48
CA ILE A 1019 17.35 23.64 24.36
C ILE A 1019 18.34 23.96 25.47
N ARG A 1020 18.03 23.59 26.72
CA ARG A 1020 18.89 23.86 27.88
C ARG A 1020 20.26 23.18 27.76
N ILE A 1021 20.28 21.92 27.32
CA ILE A 1021 21.51 21.15 27.09
C ILE A 1021 22.35 21.84 26.00
N ILE A 1022 21.72 22.23 24.88
CA ILE A 1022 22.41 22.93 23.78
C ILE A 1022 22.98 24.26 24.29
N SER A 1023 22.17 25.08 24.97
CA SER A 1023 22.60 26.38 25.52
C SER A 1023 23.75 26.25 26.52
N ASN A 1024 23.72 25.27 27.44
CA ASN A 1024 24.80 25.06 28.40
C ASN A 1024 26.13 24.67 27.74
N LYS A 1025 26.11 23.91 26.64
CA LYS A 1025 27.32 23.60 25.85
C LYS A 1025 27.90 24.84 25.16
N VAL A 1026 27.12 25.91 24.99
CA VAL A 1026 27.57 27.17 24.42
C VAL A 1026 28.42 27.96 25.41
N ASP A 1027 27.94 28.11 26.64
CA ASP A 1027 28.55 29.05 27.60
C ASP A 1027 29.92 28.59 28.14
N GLN A 1028 30.28 27.31 27.97
CA GLN A 1028 31.50 26.72 28.54
C GLN A 1028 32.75 26.79 27.65
N ALA A 1029 32.63 27.13 26.36
CA ALA A 1029 33.79 27.17 25.47
C ALA A 1029 34.35 28.59 25.33
N GLU A 1030 35.48 28.86 25.99
CA GLU A 1030 36.33 30.01 25.69
C GLU A 1030 36.80 29.89 24.24
N ASN A 1031 36.28 30.76 23.36
CA ASN A 1031 36.69 30.81 21.96
C ASN A 1031 37.37 32.15 21.71
N ASN A 1032 38.59 32.11 21.16
CA ASN A 1032 39.24 33.26 20.57
C ASN A 1032 39.21 33.09 19.03
N PRO A 1033 38.03 33.32 18.42
CA PRO A 1033 37.79 32.98 17.02
C PRO A 1033 38.63 33.89 16.10
N MET A 1034 39.34 33.28 15.16
CA MET A 1034 40.23 33.99 14.24
C MET A 1034 39.93 33.63 12.79
N VAL A 1035 40.05 34.61 11.90
CA VAL A 1035 40.01 34.41 10.45
C VAL A 1035 41.45 34.46 9.94
N LYS A 1036 41.95 33.31 9.52
CA LYS A 1036 43.30 33.10 8.99
C LYS A 1036 43.22 32.89 7.48
N VAL A 1037 43.78 33.82 6.69
CA VAL A 1037 43.80 33.71 5.21
C VAL A 1037 45.22 33.82 4.70
N SER A 1038 45.72 32.74 4.09
CA SER A 1038 47.11 32.63 3.59
C SER A 1038 47.33 33.26 2.21
N GLY A 1039 46.26 33.59 1.49
CA GLY A 1039 46.27 34.28 0.20
C GLY A 1039 45.48 35.58 0.28
N GLN A 1040 44.64 35.87 -0.73
CA GLN A 1040 43.89 37.12 -0.84
C GLN A 1040 42.48 37.03 -0.24
N ILE A 1041 42.05 38.12 0.39
CA ILE A 1041 40.64 38.43 0.64
C ILE A 1041 40.26 39.60 -0.27
N SER A 1042 39.24 39.43 -1.11
CA SER A 1042 38.79 40.46 -2.04
C SER A 1042 38.10 41.61 -1.30
N ALA A 1043 38.21 42.82 -1.86
CA ALA A 1043 37.48 44.00 -1.43
C ALA A 1043 35.98 43.73 -1.33
N LYS A 1044 35.30 44.50 -0.48
CA LYS A 1044 33.86 44.42 -0.14
C LYS A 1044 33.44 43.16 0.62
N THR A 1045 34.34 42.20 0.85
CA THR A 1045 34.07 41.06 1.73
C THR A 1045 33.71 41.54 3.13
N ILE A 1046 32.66 40.97 3.70
CA ILE A 1046 32.16 41.33 5.03
C ILE A 1046 32.59 40.26 6.03
N ILE A 1047 33.31 40.68 7.07
CA ILE A 1047 33.76 39.82 8.17
C ILE A 1047 33.08 40.31 9.45
N MET A 1048 32.27 39.47 10.07
CA MET A 1048 31.51 39.79 11.28
C MET A 1048 32.01 38.94 12.44
N GLY A 1049 32.27 39.57 13.57
CA GLY A 1049 32.65 38.92 14.83
C GLY A 1049 31.45 38.82 15.75
N MET A 1050 31.72 38.64 17.04
CA MET A 1050 30.68 38.58 18.05
C MET A 1050 30.10 39.97 18.34
N LYS A 1051 30.93 41.02 18.29
CA LYS A 1051 30.56 42.38 18.77
C LYS A 1051 30.85 43.49 17.75
N SER A 1052 31.57 43.20 16.68
CA SER A 1052 32.01 44.14 15.66
C SER A 1052 31.98 43.51 14.27
N SER A 1053 32.01 44.34 13.23
CA SER A 1053 32.03 43.92 11.84
C SER A 1053 32.95 44.79 11.02
N LEU A 1054 33.57 44.21 10.01
CA LEU A 1054 34.49 44.84 9.08
C LEU A 1054 34.02 44.60 7.64
N ILE A 1055 33.97 45.67 6.86
CA ILE A 1055 33.83 45.60 5.40
C ILE A 1055 35.17 46.04 4.82
N LEU A 1056 35.84 45.14 4.11
CA LEU A 1056 37.13 45.45 3.50
C LEU A 1056 36.96 46.46 2.36
N GLN A 1057 37.74 47.54 2.38
CA GLN A 1057 37.73 48.54 1.32
C GLN A 1057 38.59 48.12 0.13
N ASP A 1058 39.75 47.52 0.41
CA ASP A 1058 40.73 47.07 -0.56
C ASP A 1058 41.04 45.58 -0.37
N ASP A 1059 41.68 44.98 -1.37
CA ASP A 1059 42.18 43.62 -1.29
C ASP A 1059 43.29 43.51 -0.22
N VAL A 1060 43.17 42.52 0.65
CA VAL A 1060 44.19 42.23 1.67
C VAL A 1060 44.76 40.84 1.46
N ARG A 1061 46.06 40.66 1.73
CA ARG A 1061 46.76 39.38 1.54
C ARG A 1061 47.53 38.97 2.78
N ASN A 1062 47.56 37.66 3.03
CA ASN A 1062 48.31 37.04 4.12
C ASN A 1062 47.94 37.69 5.46
N VAL A 1063 46.71 37.51 5.91
CA VAL A 1063 46.17 38.22 7.07
C VAL A 1063 45.57 37.30 8.13
N HIS A 1064 45.75 37.71 9.38
CA HIS A 1064 44.97 37.27 10.53
C HIS A 1064 44.00 38.39 10.91
N ILE A 1065 42.71 38.06 11.00
CA ILE A 1065 41.68 39.00 11.44
C ILE A 1065 41.05 38.45 12.71
N ASN A 1066 41.10 39.24 13.78
CA ASN A 1066 40.49 38.90 15.06
C ASN A 1066 39.83 40.12 15.69
N GLU A 1067 38.82 39.85 16.53
CA GLU A 1067 38.11 40.87 17.26
C GLU A 1067 38.88 41.21 18.54
N ILE A 1068 39.25 42.48 18.71
CA ILE A 1068 39.99 42.97 19.88
C ILE A 1068 39.17 43.98 20.66
N LYS A 1069 39.35 43.98 21.98
CA LYS A 1069 38.80 44.98 22.88
C LYS A 1069 39.74 46.19 22.91
N ILE A 1070 39.23 47.36 22.54
CA ILE A 1070 39.98 48.62 22.66
C ILE A 1070 39.76 49.16 24.07
N SER A 1071 40.78 49.07 24.90
CA SER A 1071 40.83 49.76 26.20
C SER A 1071 41.46 51.14 25.99
N ASP A 1072 40.63 52.18 25.99
CA ASP A 1072 41.09 53.56 26.12
C ASP A 1072 41.21 53.88 27.63
N PRO A 1073 42.41 54.13 28.17
CA PRO A 1073 42.60 54.39 29.61
C PRO A 1073 41.83 55.61 30.13
N GLU A 1074 41.44 56.55 29.25
CA GLU A 1074 40.81 57.82 29.63
C GLU A 1074 39.30 57.89 29.29
N ALA A 1075 38.75 56.91 28.55
CA ALA A 1075 37.35 56.92 28.14
C ALA A 1075 36.42 56.34 29.21
N LYS A 1076 35.55 57.19 29.79
CA LYS A 1076 34.41 56.78 30.65
C LYS A 1076 33.23 56.22 29.83
N GLY A 1077 33.48 55.23 28.97
CA GLY A 1077 32.47 54.61 28.10
C GLY A 1077 32.49 53.08 28.15
N PRO A 1078 31.43 52.39 27.69
CA PRO A 1078 31.45 50.94 27.54
C PRO A 1078 32.58 50.52 26.58
N PRO A 1079 33.20 49.35 26.80
CA PRO A 1079 34.34 48.91 26.00
C PRO A 1079 33.96 48.81 24.52
N ARG A 1080 34.75 49.42 23.64
CA ARG A 1080 34.61 49.34 22.19
C ARG A 1080 35.34 48.12 21.65
N TRP A 1081 34.78 47.48 20.63
CA TRP A 1081 35.34 46.31 19.97
C TRP A 1081 35.61 46.66 18.51
N GLU A 1082 36.75 46.23 17.99
CA GLU A 1082 37.12 46.45 16.59
C GLU A 1082 37.76 45.20 16.01
N MET A 1083 37.61 45.02 14.71
CA MET A 1083 38.31 44.00 13.93
C MET A 1083 39.73 44.46 13.64
N ASN A 1084 40.70 43.76 14.21
CA ASN A 1084 42.11 44.01 13.94
C ASN A 1084 42.59 43.16 12.78
N ILE A 1085 43.18 43.79 11.76
CA ILE A 1085 43.83 43.12 10.63
C ILE A 1085 45.34 43.13 10.87
N ARG A 1086 45.93 41.94 11.04
CA ARG A 1086 47.39 41.77 11.14
C ARG A 1086 47.90 41.02 9.93
N LYS A 1087 49.00 41.47 9.33
CA LYS A 1087 49.71 40.66 8.32
C LYS A 1087 50.37 39.46 9.00
N MET A 1088 50.34 38.33 8.31
CA MET A 1088 50.98 37.06 8.70
C MET A 1088 52.49 37.15 8.68
#